data_AF-A0A0V1HA36-F1
#
_entry.id   AF-A0A0V1HA36-F1
#
_cell.length_a   1.000
_cell.length_b   1.000
_cell.length_c   1.000
_cell.angle_alpha   90.00
_cell.angle_beta   90.00
_cell.angle_gamma   90.00
#
_symmetry.space_group_name_H-M   'P 1'
#
loop_
_entity.id
_entity.type
_entity.pdbx_description
1 polymer ?
#
loop_
_entity_poly.entity_id
_entity_poly.type
_entity_poly.pdbx_seq_one_letter_code
_entity_poly.pdbx_strand_id
1 'polypeptide(L)'
;LHCTVATSISLSLLTRNMCRKYIAWLLRVKRVELLSVVVLTSLTWYMVFYQPHCLKRDMQMDYLQNEIVALSRRYVDDWLEGERRLYWKLTSGLGQSRPLLAKGKPFPPTLTLALENLYSALHQLETWLLGGFSANCSVTVLHEMINQDLNNIMHQQNALNQDWIVYLENLSILSKDWKLLYPSCSEKITWMESNWRKYACYGELGVDETRCSIFTYLSQRERQCPLIWRQQSQHTDDDVQPLLLPLQQNISRLHASMNDNAQNYKWMKERMMSTWSDWSEAYSWLKRNRRHLLSKKQLTILVHMGFLTKASGFKFGENAFTGGPLGELVQWSDMITTLHFFGHRLLISSESSTLKSTLLQYSSSSNSFCGALTGDEPDLIFTDIIGMDQIRRINANFYSKFKCRLRVLDSFGTQAQFNYAPYFKAHSAQLGKDNPWGGHSLKVGQFFTFYPHSPDNSFLGFVVKRHKDVKPRVERKNIALLYGKNAYWNDFTKVLDSIKDLVEIHATVNPDDQHLLPSYVVNHGVLDSDQFNLLSREAKIFLGLGFPYEGPAPLEAVANGLVFINPKFSAPKSRLNETFFAKKPTLRQLKSQNSYMEDFIGEPYVFTVDISDGPALRAAVKQALQAEFQPYVPWEFTAEGMLERVAYYFLHQDFCEPDHLPLNISQLRIYVGESGASCSDTCSKHGLFCESSFFSLINLRSVVARFSLCPEFATVADLHPPSFSQNVCFLQENQHLLNCASESSRDIQRICPCRSFKPGQIALCKAC
;
A
#
# COMPACT_ATOMS: atom_id res chain seq x y z
N LEU A 1 -57.95 12.76 36.79
CA LEU A 1 -59.13 12.52 37.65
C LEU A 1 -58.94 11.19 38.38
N HIS A 2 -59.27 11.18 39.68
CA HIS A 2 -59.25 10.13 40.72
C HIS A 2 -59.21 8.64 40.28
N CYS A 3 -58.46 7.73 40.94
CA CYS A 3 -58.63 7.32 42.34
C CYS A 3 -57.33 6.88 43.07
N THR A 4 -57.46 6.98 44.39
CA THR A 4 -56.58 6.85 45.56
C THR A 4 -56.06 5.46 45.95
N VAL A 5 -54.85 5.45 46.53
CA VAL A 5 -54.44 4.87 47.85
C VAL A 5 -55.22 3.66 48.36
N ALA A 6 -54.57 2.48 48.44
CA ALA A 6 -54.61 1.52 49.58
C ALA A 6 -53.98 0.16 49.21
N THR A 7 -52.67 -0.06 49.45
CA THR A 7 -52.07 -1.41 49.53
C THR A 7 -50.64 -1.36 50.10
N SER A 8 -50.46 -0.90 51.34
CA SER A 8 -49.15 -1.02 52.01
C SER A 8 -49.17 -1.76 53.35
N ILE A 9 -50.29 -2.37 53.76
CA ILE A 9 -50.38 -2.94 55.14
C ILE A 9 -50.83 -4.42 55.24
N SER A 10 -51.31 -5.10 54.20
CA SER A 10 -51.78 -6.51 54.37
C SER A 10 -50.81 -7.64 53.95
N LEU A 11 -49.64 -7.34 53.36
CA LEU A 11 -48.73 -8.40 52.87
C LEU A 11 -47.81 -9.01 53.93
N SER A 12 -47.59 -8.34 55.07
CA SER A 12 -46.66 -8.79 56.12
C SER A 12 -47.27 -9.78 57.13
N LEU A 13 -48.61 -9.84 57.23
CA LEU A 13 -49.32 -10.74 58.15
C LEU A 13 -49.73 -12.08 57.51
N LEU A 14 -49.96 -12.12 56.20
CA LEU A 14 -50.31 -13.35 55.47
C LEU A 14 -49.11 -14.29 55.27
N THR A 15 -47.91 -13.75 55.09
CA THR A 15 -46.67 -14.51 54.86
C THR A 15 -46.16 -15.23 56.11
N ARG A 16 -46.36 -14.66 57.31
CA ARG A 16 -45.93 -15.26 58.58
C ARG A 16 -46.78 -16.45 59.03
N ASN A 17 -48.09 -16.46 58.76
CA ASN A 17 -48.98 -17.56 59.13
C ASN A 17 -48.90 -18.77 58.17
N MET A 18 -48.59 -18.53 56.89
CA MET A 18 -48.39 -19.58 55.88
C MET A 18 -47.10 -20.38 56.14
N CYS A 19 -45.99 -19.71 56.48
CA CYS A 19 -44.72 -20.38 56.77
C CYS A 19 -44.80 -21.30 58.00
N ARG A 20 -45.51 -20.91 59.06
CA ARG A 20 -45.66 -21.75 60.26
C ARG A 20 -46.49 -23.01 60.02
N LYS A 21 -47.55 -22.94 59.20
CA LYS A 21 -48.35 -24.11 58.83
C LYS A 21 -47.61 -25.06 57.88
N TYR A 22 -46.81 -24.51 56.97
CA TYR A 22 -46.02 -25.29 56.00
C TYR A 22 -44.89 -26.09 56.67
N ILE A 23 -44.19 -25.48 57.64
CA ILE A 23 -43.12 -26.17 58.40
C ILE A 23 -43.69 -27.25 59.34
N ALA A 24 -44.85 -27.03 59.95
CA ALA A 24 -45.52 -28.04 60.78
C ALA A 24 -46.07 -29.23 59.96
N TRP A 25 -46.40 -29.02 58.68
CA TRP A 25 -46.84 -30.08 57.75
C TRP A 25 -45.66 -30.92 57.25
N LEU A 26 -44.52 -30.29 56.93
CA LEU A 26 -43.28 -30.96 56.50
C LEU A 26 -42.72 -31.96 57.53
N LEU A 27 -42.98 -31.75 58.82
CA LEU A 27 -42.52 -32.63 59.90
C LEU A 27 -43.38 -33.91 60.08
N ARG A 28 -44.48 -34.09 59.33
CA ARG A 28 -45.40 -35.25 59.48
C ARG A 28 -45.48 -36.18 58.26
N VAL A 29 -44.78 -35.91 57.16
CA VAL A 29 -44.89 -36.72 55.94
C VAL A 29 -43.77 -37.79 55.91
N LYS A 30 -44.17 -39.07 55.95
CA LYS A 30 -43.27 -40.21 55.82
C LYS A 30 -42.64 -40.25 54.42
N ARG A 31 -41.33 -40.56 54.40
CA ARG A 31 -40.44 -40.66 53.24
C ARG A 31 -40.89 -41.71 52.21
N VAL A 32 -41.83 -41.41 51.32
CA VAL A 32 -41.89 -42.03 49.96
C VAL A 32 -42.48 -41.08 48.90
N GLU A 33 -43.26 -40.05 49.23
CA GLU A 33 -43.88 -39.18 48.21
C GLU A 33 -43.27 -37.77 48.10
N LEU A 34 -41.94 -37.63 48.25
CA LEU A 34 -41.27 -36.31 48.16
C LEU A 34 -40.94 -35.89 46.72
N LEU A 35 -40.86 -36.81 45.75
CA LEU A 35 -40.42 -36.49 44.39
C LEU A 35 -41.52 -35.81 43.56
N SER A 36 -42.76 -36.30 43.66
CA SER A 36 -43.89 -35.80 42.86
C SER A 36 -44.32 -34.39 43.26
N VAL A 37 -44.21 -34.06 44.54
CA VAL A 37 -44.61 -32.76 45.11
C VAL A 37 -43.54 -31.69 44.86
N VAL A 38 -42.24 -32.04 44.85
CA VAL A 38 -41.16 -31.11 44.49
C VAL A 38 -41.26 -30.73 43.02
N VAL A 39 -41.57 -31.67 42.11
CA VAL A 39 -41.69 -31.38 40.68
C VAL A 39 -42.90 -30.47 40.38
N LEU A 40 -44.05 -30.72 41.00
CA LEU A 40 -45.26 -29.90 40.82
C LEU A 40 -45.14 -28.50 41.44
N THR A 41 -44.44 -28.35 42.56
CA THR A 41 -44.19 -27.03 43.17
C THR A 41 -43.11 -26.24 42.44
N SER A 42 -42.13 -26.91 41.83
CA SER A 42 -41.13 -26.29 40.95
C SER A 42 -41.75 -25.76 39.66
N LEU A 43 -42.65 -26.53 39.03
CA LEU A 43 -43.34 -26.14 37.80
C LEU A 43 -44.35 -25.01 38.01
N THR A 44 -45.05 -24.99 39.14
CA THR A 44 -45.97 -23.88 39.48
C THR A 44 -45.21 -22.61 39.88
N TRP A 45 -44.06 -22.71 40.56
CA TRP A 45 -43.17 -21.56 40.76
C TRP A 45 -42.55 -21.05 39.47
N TYR A 46 -42.16 -21.94 38.55
CA TYR A 46 -41.66 -21.56 37.23
C TYR A 46 -42.75 -20.84 36.42
N MET A 47 -43.98 -21.34 36.38
CA MET A 47 -45.06 -20.69 35.61
C MET A 47 -45.56 -19.36 36.22
N VAL A 48 -45.44 -19.16 37.54
CA VAL A 48 -45.85 -17.92 38.22
C VAL A 48 -44.75 -16.84 38.20
N PHE A 49 -43.46 -17.22 38.15
CA PHE A 49 -42.34 -16.27 38.07
C PHE A 49 -41.74 -16.11 36.68
N TYR A 50 -42.14 -16.91 35.69
CA TYR A 50 -41.68 -16.83 34.31
C TYR A 50 -42.81 -16.36 33.37
N GLN A 51 -43.25 -15.12 33.56
CA GLN A 51 -43.81 -14.30 32.49
C GLN A 51 -42.71 -13.33 31.97
N PRO A 52 -42.65 -13.09 30.65
CA PRO A 52 -41.46 -12.58 29.98
C PRO A 52 -41.15 -11.14 30.38
N HIS A 53 -39.94 -10.92 30.91
CA HIS A 53 -39.33 -9.60 31.13
C HIS A 53 -38.91 -8.90 29.81
N CYS A 54 -39.70 -9.03 28.73
CA CYS A 54 -39.38 -8.44 27.41
C CYS A 54 -39.93 -7.03 27.17
N LEU A 55 -40.46 -6.33 28.18
CA LEU A 55 -40.98 -4.96 28.02
C LEU A 55 -40.43 -3.95 29.04
N LYS A 56 -39.38 -4.31 29.79
CA LYS A 56 -38.74 -3.42 30.78
C LYS A 56 -37.24 -3.22 30.61
N ARG A 57 -36.59 -3.87 29.63
CA ARG A 57 -35.16 -3.70 29.37
C ARG A 57 -34.84 -2.39 28.64
N ASP A 58 -35.69 -1.95 27.71
CA ASP A 58 -35.39 -0.74 26.92
C ASP A 58 -35.44 0.54 27.78
N MET A 59 -36.36 0.63 28.74
CA MET A 59 -36.51 1.80 29.62
C MET A 59 -35.41 1.93 30.70
N GLN A 60 -34.69 0.85 31.02
CA GLN A 60 -33.57 0.85 31.96
C GLN A 60 -32.23 1.13 31.27
N MET A 61 -32.12 0.83 29.97
CA MET A 61 -30.90 1.05 29.18
C MET A 61 -30.67 2.52 28.86
N ASP A 62 -31.71 3.26 28.46
CA ASP A 62 -31.63 4.71 28.29
C ASP A 62 -31.26 5.42 29.60
N TYR A 63 -31.78 4.93 30.73
CA TYR A 63 -31.46 5.48 32.04
C TYR A 63 -29.99 5.23 32.42
N LEU A 64 -29.49 3.99 32.29
CA LEU A 64 -28.09 3.66 32.56
C LEU A 64 -27.12 4.33 31.58
N GLN A 65 -27.46 4.46 30.30
CA GLN A 65 -26.66 5.18 29.31
C GLN A 65 -26.57 6.67 29.65
N ASN A 66 -27.69 7.32 29.99
CA ASN A 66 -27.69 8.71 30.42
C ASN A 66 -26.93 8.91 31.74
N GLU A 67 -26.98 7.93 32.64
CA GLU A 67 -26.29 7.97 33.93
C GLU A 67 -24.77 7.78 33.77
N ILE A 68 -24.31 6.89 32.89
CA ILE A 68 -22.90 6.72 32.51
C ILE A 68 -22.38 7.99 31.82
N VAL A 69 -23.14 8.59 30.89
CA VAL A 69 -22.76 9.86 30.25
C VAL A 69 -22.70 11.00 31.28
N ALA A 70 -23.65 11.06 32.21
CA ALA A 70 -23.66 12.07 33.27
C ALA A 70 -22.53 11.87 34.29
N LEU A 71 -22.10 10.62 34.55
CA LEU A 71 -20.96 10.27 35.39
C LEU A 71 -19.64 10.58 34.70
N SER A 72 -19.49 10.26 33.41
CA SER A 72 -18.31 10.60 32.61
C SER A 72 -18.12 12.11 32.51
N ARG A 73 -19.20 12.88 32.31
CA ARG A 73 -19.16 14.35 32.33
C ARG A 73 -18.77 14.90 33.70
N ARG A 74 -19.36 14.38 34.79
CA ARG A 74 -18.99 14.76 36.15
C ARG A 74 -17.55 14.43 36.50
N TYR A 75 -17.04 13.28 36.05
CA TYR A 75 -15.65 12.89 36.26
C TYR A 75 -14.67 13.85 35.56
N VAL A 76 -14.99 14.28 34.34
CA VAL A 76 -14.23 15.30 33.61
C VAL A 76 -14.31 16.67 34.30
N ASP A 77 -15.49 17.06 34.80
CA ASP A 77 -15.66 18.31 35.57
C ASP A 77 -14.89 18.30 36.90
N ASP A 78 -14.92 17.19 37.64
CA ASP A 78 -14.18 17.02 38.90
C ASP A 78 -12.67 16.97 38.67
N TRP A 79 -12.23 16.36 37.57
CA TRP A 79 -10.83 16.37 37.14
C TRP A 79 -10.36 17.79 36.77
N LEU A 80 -11.18 18.56 36.04
CA LEU A 80 -10.95 19.99 35.74
C LEU A 80 -10.86 20.85 37.01
N GLU A 81 -11.62 20.51 38.04
CA GLU A 81 -11.55 21.15 39.35
C GLU A 81 -10.28 20.74 40.13
N GLY A 82 -9.76 19.53 39.89
CA GLY A 82 -8.51 18.99 40.44
C GLY A 82 -7.26 19.63 39.81
N GLU A 83 -7.21 19.72 38.48
CA GLU A 83 -6.15 20.41 37.73
C GLU A 83 -6.14 21.91 38.00
N ARG A 84 -7.31 22.56 38.11
CA ARG A 84 -7.40 23.96 38.58
C ARG A 84 -6.77 24.16 39.96
N ARG A 85 -6.95 23.20 40.87
CA ARG A 85 -6.35 23.23 42.21
C ARG A 85 -4.85 22.97 42.20
N LEU A 86 -4.37 22.09 41.32
CA LEU A 86 -2.94 21.79 41.14
C LEU A 86 -2.18 22.96 40.50
N TYR A 87 -2.74 23.57 39.45
CA TYR A 87 -2.22 24.79 38.83
C TYR A 87 -2.18 25.96 39.82
N TRP A 88 -3.20 26.09 40.69
CA TRP A 88 -3.22 27.07 41.77
C TRP A 88 -2.11 26.83 42.81
N LYS A 89 -1.84 25.57 43.19
CA LYS A 89 -0.72 25.22 44.10
C LYS A 89 0.65 25.50 43.50
N LEU A 90 0.83 25.31 42.19
CA LEU A 90 2.09 25.56 41.49
C LEU A 90 2.36 27.07 41.26
N THR A 91 1.30 27.87 41.10
CA THR A 91 1.42 29.33 40.85
C THR A 91 1.38 30.19 42.12
N SER A 92 0.81 29.70 43.23
CA SER A 92 0.81 30.40 44.52
C SER A 92 2.15 30.39 45.27
N GLY A 93 3.11 29.55 44.86
CA GLY A 93 4.49 29.55 45.36
C GLY A 93 5.41 30.60 44.73
N LEU A 94 4.97 31.25 43.64
CA LEU A 94 5.69 32.32 42.95
C LEU A 94 4.94 33.62 43.24
N GLY A 95 5.36 34.36 44.26
CA GLY A 95 4.68 35.53 44.82
C GLY A 95 4.38 36.66 43.83
N GLN A 96 3.35 36.48 43.00
CA GLN A 96 2.78 37.52 42.16
C GLN A 96 1.26 37.58 42.38
N SER A 97 0.84 38.78 42.75
CA SER A 97 -0.54 39.21 42.93
C SER A 97 -1.41 38.92 41.70
N ARG A 98 -2.56 38.28 41.96
CA ARG A 98 -3.76 38.08 41.12
C ARG A 98 -3.70 38.57 39.66
N PRO A 99 -4.07 37.69 38.74
CA PRO A 99 -5.20 38.00 37.85
C PRO A 99 -6.34 37.01 38.10
N LEU A 100 -7.53 37.55 38.39
CA LEU A 100 -8.79 36.81 38.38
C LEU A 100 -9.03 36.25 36.97
N LEU A 101 -8.86 34.94 36.78
CA LEU A 101 -9.49 34.21 35.68
C LEU A 101 -10.98 34.08 36.01
N ALA A 102 -11.76 35.09 35.59
CA ALA A 102 -13.22 35.05 35.64
C ALA A 102 -13.76 33.90 34.76
N LYS A 103 -14.89 33.30 35.17
CA LYS A 103 -15.69 32.38 34.34
C LYS A 103 -15.83 32.96 32.92
N GLY A 104 -15.37 32.24 31.90
CA GLY A 104 -15.61 32.58 30.49
C GLY A 104 -14.40 33.06 29.67
N LYS A 105 -13.14 32.81 30.06
CA LYS A 105 -11.97 32.97 29.17
C LYS A 105 -11.39 31.62 28.72
N PRO A 106 -10.85 31.52 27.49
CA PRO A 106 -10.41 30.25 26.90
C PRO A 106 -9.22 29.64 27.65
N PHE A 107 -9.19 28.31 27.69
CA PHE A 107 -8.12 27.52 28.28
C PHE A 107 -6.78 27.74 27.54
N PRO A 108 -5.63 27.40 28.14
CA PRO A 108 -4.37 27.27 27.40
C PRO A 108 -4.56 26.38 26.17
N PRO A 109 -3.95 26.68 25.01
CA PRO A 109 -4.15 25.93 23.76
C PRO A 109 -3.90 24.42 23.92
N THR A 110 -2.91 24.06 24.74
CA THR A 110 -2.57 22.68 25.09
C THR A 110 -3.64 21.95 25.88
N LEU A 111 -4.31 22.63 26.81
CA LEU A 111 -5.41 22.06 27.60
C LEU A 111 -6.70 22.02 26.78
N THR A 112 -6.90 22.99 25.89
CA THR A 112 -8.01 23.02 24.92
C THR A 112 -7.90 21.85 23.93
N LEU A 113 -6.70 21.57 23.41
CA LEU A 113 -6.42 20.45 22.52
C LEU A 113 -6.58 19.10 23.23
N ALA A 114 -6.16 19.00 24.50
CA ALA A 114 -6.37 17.80 25.32
C ALA A 114 -7.86 17.57 25.58
N LEU A 115 -8.62 18.63 25.91
CA LEU A 115 -10.06 18.58 26.06
C LEU A 115 -10.77 18.22 24.76
N GLU A 116 -10.38 18.78 23.62
CA GLU A 116 -10.95 18.45 22.31
C GLU A 116 -10.63 17.01 21.88
N ASN A 117 -9.44 16.49 22.17
CA ASN A 117 -9.09 15.09 21.95
C ASN A 117 -9.89 14.16 22.87
N LEU A 118 -10.07 14.54 24.14
CA LEU A 118 -10.89 13.80 25.10
C LEU A 118 -12.37 13.82 24.67
N TYR A 119 -12.87 14.97 24.23
CA TYR A 119 -14.23 15.14 23.69
C TYR A 119 -14.40 14.41 22.36
N SER A 120 -13.40 14.37 21.49
CA SER A 120 -13.44 13.62 20.23
C SER A 120 -13.39 12.11 20.49
N ALA A 121 -12.57 11.66 21.44
CA ALA A 121 -12.54 10.26 21.87
C ALA A 121 -13.86 9.86 22.55
N LEU A 122 -14.38 10.72 23.43
CA LEU A 122 -15.71 10.57 24.04
C LEU A 122 -16.83 10.61 23.01
N HIS A 123 -16.74 11.44 21.97
CA HIS A 123 -17.72 11.53 20.90
C HIS A 123 -17.66 10.31 19.97
N GLN A 124 -16.46 9.79 19.68
CA GLN A 124 -16.29 8.51 18.98
C GLN A 124 -16.82 7.35 19.81
N LEU A 125 -16.59 7.35 21.13
CA LEU A 125 -17.18 6.44 22.11
C LEU A 125 -18.70 6.59 22.22
N GLU A 126 -19.25 7.80 22.19
CA GLU A 126 -20.69 8.09 22.17
C GLU A 126 -21.32 7.58 20.88
N THR A 127 -20.67 7.78 19.72
CA THR A 127 -21.11 7.23 18.43
C THR A 127 -21.04 5.71 18.43
N TRP A 128 -20.08 5.13 19.16
CA TRP A 128 -19.97 3.70 19.42
C TRP A 128 -21.11 3.18 20.33
N LEU A 129 -21.37 3.86 21.45
CA LEU A 129 -22.38 3.50 22.47
C LEU A 129 -23.82 3.68 21.96
N LEU A 130 -24.10 4.77 21.24
CA LEU A 130 -25.40 5.03 20.60
C LEU A 130 -25.67 4.10 19.40
N GLY A 131 -24.66 3.30 19.01
CA GLY A 131 -24.77 2.26 17.99
C GLY A 131 -25.42 0.95 18.47
N GLY A 132 -25.77 0.78 19.76
CA GLY A 132 -26.57 -0.36 20.25
C GLY A 132 -25.77 -1.66 20.50
N PHE A 133 -24.80 -1.62 21.42
CA PHE A 133 -24.11 -2.81 21.92
C PHE A 133 -24.87 -3.51 23.06
N SER A 134 -24.76 -4.83 23.19
CA SER A 134 -25.32 -5.59 24.33
C SER A 134 -24.38 -5.59 25.54
N ALA A 135 -24.95 -5.58 26.74
CA ALA A 135 -24.27 -5.35 28.03
C ALA A 135 -23.10 -6.29 28.34
N ASN A 136 -23.06 -7.51 27.78
CA ASN A 136 -21.99 -8.48 28.09
C ASN A 136 -20.68 -8.19 27.34
N CYS A 137 -20.72 -7.43 26.23
CA CYS A 137 -19.49 -7.00 25.55
C CYS A 137 -18.96 -5.67 26.11
N SER A 138 -19.73 -4.99 26.97
CA SER A 138 -19.57 -3.56 27.24
C SER A 138 -18.90 -3.21 28.57
N VAL A 139 -18.67 -4.13 29.51
CA VAL A 139 -18.18 -3.72 30.85
C VAL A 139 -16.71 -4.07 31.06
N THR A 140 -16.29 -5.32 30.81
CA THR A 140 -14.89 -5.73 30.94
C THR A 140 -14.00 -5.16 29.84
N VAL A 141 -14.47 -5.21 28.60
CA VAL A 141 -13.82 -4.59 27.42
C VAL A 141 -13.64 -3.09 27.61
N LEU A 142 -14.69 -2.42 28.10
CA LEU A 142 -14.68 -0.97 28.35
C LEU A 142 -13.78 -0.62 29.54
N HIS A 143 -13.71 -1.44 30.59
CA HIS A 143 -12.84 -1.21 31.75
C HIS A 143 -11.35 -1.36 31.41
N GLU A 144 -10.97 -2.34 30.58
CA GLU A 144 -9.58 -2.50 30.11
C GLU A 144 -9.19 -1.46 29.05
N MET A 145 -10.10 -1.10 28.13
CA MET A 145 -9.87 -0.04 27.14
C MET A 145 -9.77 1.35 27.78
N ILE A 146 -10.66 1.67 28.73
CA ILE A 146 -10.60 2.93 29.49
C ILE A 146 -9.33 2.97 30.35
N ASN A 147 -8.94 1.87 30.98
CA ASN A 147 -7.69 1.84 31.75
C ASN A 147 -6.44 1.92 30.85
N GLN A 148 -6.43 1.31 29.66
CA GLN A 148 -5.33 1.47 28.70
C GLN A 148 -5.26 2.89 28.13
N ASP A 149 -6.39 3.47 27.72
CA ASP A 149 -6.42 4.82 27.14
C ASP A 149 -6.22 5.92 28.20
N LEU A 150 -6.76 5.78 29.42
CA LEU A 150 -6.41 6.69 30.53
C LEU A 150 -4.94 6.58 30.90
N ASN A 151 -4.35 5.38 30.94
CA ASN A 151 -2.92 5.23 31.17
C ASN A 151 -2.09 5.83 30.02
N ASN A 152 -2.54 5.70 28.76
CA ASN A 152 -1.89 6.32 27.60
C ASN A 152 -2.02 7.84 27.61
N ILE A 153 -3.18 8.40 27.97
CA ILE A 153 -3.42 9.84 28.12
C ILE A 153 -2.63 10.41 29.31
N MET A 154 -2.54 9.68 30.42
CA MET A 154 -1.69 10.02 31.57
C MET A 154 -0.18 9.97 31.21
N HIS A 155 0.23 9.06 30.32
CA HIS A 155 1.57 9.06 29.73
C HIS A 155 1.79 10.21 28.73
N GLN A 156 0.75 10.64 27.99
CA GLN A 156 0.79 11.75 27.02
C GLN A 156 1.01 13.12 27.67
N GLN A 157 0.58 13.33 28.92
CA GLN A 157 0.82 14.59 29.65
C GLN A 157 2.32 14.79 30.00
N ASN A 158 3.11 13.70 30.06
CA ASN A 158 4.57 13.73 30.20
C ASN A 158 5.32 13.75 28.85
N ALA A 159 4.60 13.67 27.72
CA ALA A 159 5.18 13.43 26.38
C ALA A 159 5.41 14.69 25.53
N LEU A 160 5.26 15.89 26.09
CA LEU A 160 5.74 17.13 25.43
C LEU A 160 7.28 17.14 25.26
N ASN A 161 7.99 16.19 25.88
CA ASN A 161 9.43 15.96 25.76
C ASN A 161 9.82 14.57 25.20
N GLN A 162 8.89 13.77 24.67
CA GLN A 162 9.21 12.42 24.15
C GLN A 162 9.38 12.37 22.62
N ASP A 163 10.26 11.46 22.18
CA ASP A 163 10.54 11.13 20.78
C ASP A 163 9.24 10.76 20.03
N TRP A 164 9.07 11.29 18.82
CA TRP A 164 7.88 11.12 17.98
C TRP A 164 7.59 9.64 17.68
N ILE A 165 8.63 8.79 17.67
CA ILE A 165 8.51 7.33 17.49
C ILE A 165 7.67 6.74 18.61
N VAL A 166 8.00 7.07 19.87
CA VAL A 166 7.32 6.55 21.06
C VAL A 166 5.86 7.02 21.09
N TYR A 167 5.60 8.27 20.65
CA TYR A 167 4.23 8.79 20.54
C TYR A 167 3.40 8.04 19.48
N LEU A 168 3.94 7.82 18.28
CA LEU A 168 3.26 7.10 17.20
C LEU A 168 3.15 5.59 17.44
N GLU A 169 4.09 4.98 18.16
CA GLU A 169 4.05 3.57 18.55
C GLU A 169 3.00 3.30 19.63
N ASN A 170 2.78 4.25 20.54
CA ASN A 170 1.76 4.17 21.60
C ASN A 170 0.34 4.55 21.13
N LEU A 171 0.21 5.05 19.90
CA LEU A 171 -1.09 5.37 19.30
C LEU A 171 -1.81 4.06 18.92
N SER A 172 -2.79 3.68 19.73
CA SER A 172 -3.65 2.48 19.54
C SER A 172 -4.52 2.61 18.28
N ILE A 173 -5.15 1.52 17.83
CA ILE A 173 -6.08 1.51 16.67
C ILE A 173 -7.17 2.60 16.80
N LEU A 174 -7.57 2.91 18.03
CA LEU A 174 -8.58 3.94 18.36
C LEU A 174 -8.12 5.37 18.09
N SER A 175 -6.81 5.58 17.94
CA SER A 175 -6.22 6.89 17.68
C SER A 175 -5.91 7.16 16.21
N LYS A 176 -5.99 6.13 15.35
CA LYS A 176 -5.97 6.26 13.90
C LYS A 176 -7.37 6.63 13.41
N ASP A 177 -7.47 7.42 12.34
CA ASP A 177 -8.76 7.69 11.71
C ASP A 177 -9.28 6.42 11.01
N TRP A 178 -9.98 5.56 11.75
CA TRP A 178 -10.48 4.29 11.24
C TRP A 178 -11.47 4.48 10.09
N LYS A 179 -12.11 5.66 9.96
CA LYS A 179 -12.96 5.98 8.82
C LYS A 179 -12.14 6.12 7.54
N LEU A 180 -10.93 6.65 7.62
CA LEU A 180 -9.99 6.73 6.49
C LEU A 180 -9.49 5.33 6.08
N LEU A 181 -9.17 4.49 7.06
CA LEU A 181 -8.57 3.16 6.84
C LEU A 181 -9.60 2.10 6.43
N TYR A 182 -10.80 2.15 7.01
CA TYR A 182 -11.91 1.22 6.81
C TYR A 182 -13.19 1.93 6.34
N PRO A 183 -13.17 2.62 5.18
CA PRO A 183 -14.29 3.45 4.73
C PRO A 183 -15.58 2.64 4.50
N SER A 184 -15.46 1.36 4.14
CA SER A 184 -16.60 0.46 3.89
C SER A 184 -17.14 -0.23 5.14
N CYS A 185 -16.49 -0.11 6.31
CA CYS A 185 -16.91 -0.82 7.53
C CYS A 185 -18.34 -0.46 7.90
N SER A 186 -18.66 0.84 7.99
CA SER A 186 -19.98 1.31 8.40
C SER A 186 -21.07 0.89 7.41
N GLU A 187 -20.83 1.03 6.12
CA GLU A 187 -21.80 0.66 5.08
C GLU A 187 -22.07 -0.84 5.08
N LYS A 188 -21.01 -1.65 5.27
CA LYS A 188 -21.15 -3.10 5.35
C LYS A 188 -21.88 -3.56 6.61
N ILE A 189 -21.65 -2.92 7.76
CA ILE A 189 -22.41 -3.22 8.99
C ILE A 189 -23.90 -3.01 8.74
N THR A 190 -24.28 -1.86 8.18
CA THR A 190 -25.67 -1.56 7.82
C THR A 190 -26.23 -2.57 6.82
N TRP A 191 -25.43 -2.97 5.83
CA TRP A 191 -25.82 -4.03 4.89
C TRP A 191 -26.05 -5.36 5.61
N MET A 192 -25.14 -5.77 6.50
CA MET A 192 -25.22 -7.04 7.22
C MET A 192 -26.47 -7.10 8.09
N GLU A 193 -26.83 -6.04 8.81
CA GLU A 193 -28.04 -5.96 9.64
C GLU A 193 -29.31 -6.40 8.90
N SER A 194 -29.41 -6.04 7.61
CA SER A 194 -30.59 -6.34 6.78
C SER A 194 -30.45 -7.61 5.94
N ASN A 195 -29.24 -8.15 5.78
CA ASN A 195 -28.96 -9.18 4.75
C ASN A 195 -28.26 -10.44 5.28
N TRP A 196 -27.73 -10.47 6.50
CA TRP A 196 -26.98 -11.62 7.00
C TRP A 196 -27.82 -12.91 7.02
N ARG A 197 -29.12 -12.82 7.34
CA ARG A 197 -30.05 -13.97 7.34
C ARG A 197 -30.32 -14.55 5.96
N LYS A 198 -30.02 -13.81 4.89
CA LYS A 198 -30.22 -14.29 3.50
C LYS A 198 -29.23 -15.39 3.12
N TYR A 199 -28.12 -15.52 3.85
CA TYR A 199 -27.08 -16.49 3.58
C TYR A 199 -26.74 -17.27 4.87
N ALA A 200 -27.09 -18.55 4.90
CA ALA A 200 -26.96 -19.42 6.09
C ALA A 200 -25.54 -19.44 6.67
N CYS A 201 -24.53 -19.31 5.82
CA CYS A 201 -23.12 -19.32 6.22
C CYS A 201 -22.72 -18.21 7.21
N TYR A 202 -23.44 -17.08 7.29
CA TYR A 202 -23.13 -16.03 8.27
C TYR A 202 -23.45 -16.54 9.67
N GLY A 203 -24.60 -17.19 9.84
CA GLY A 203 -25.00 -17.84 11.09
C GLY A 203 -24.04 -18.95 11.51
N GLU A 204 -23.60 -19.78 10.55
CA GLU A 204 -22.61 -20.84 10.80
C GLU A 204 -21.25 -20.29 11.27
N LEU A 205 -20.88 -19.09 10.81
CA LEU A 205 -19.65 -18.39 11.19
C LEU A 205 -19.78 -17.55 12.47
N GLY A 206 -20.90 -17.70 13.19
CA GLY A 206 -21.13 -17.03 14.49
C GLY A 206 -21.69 -15.62 14.39
N VAL A 207 -22.15 -15.19 13.21
CA VAL A 207 -22.94 -13.94 13.08
C VAL A 207 -24.34 -14.20 13.62
N ASP A 208 -24.76 -13.38 14.57
CA ASP A 208 -26.12 -13.31 15.07
C ASP A 208 -26.78 -11.96 14.69
N GLU A 209 -27.93 -11.64 15.28
CA GLU A 209 -28.62 -10.38 15.03
C GLU A 209 -27.98 -9.15 15.69
N THR A 210 -26.92 -9.34 16.49
CA THR A 210 -26.24 -8.25 17.18
C THR A 210 -25.21 -7.57 16.28
N ARG A 211 -25.08 -6.25 16.39
CA ARG A 211 -24.01 -5.51 15.70
C ARG A 211 -22.61 -5.98 16.09
N CYS A 212 -22.44 -6.51 17.30
CA CYS A 212 -21.15 -6.98 17.78
C CYS A 212 -20.67 -8.23 17.04
N SER A 213 -21.54 -9.21 16.80
CA SER A 213 -21.17 -10.40 16.02
C SER A 213 -20.91 -10.05 14.56
N ILE A 214 -21.70 -9.13 13.99
CA ILE A 214 -21.49 -8.57 12.65
C ILE A 214 -20.11 -7.89 12.57
N PHE A 215 -19.80 -6.99 13.50
CA PHE A 215 -18.51 -6.30 13.53
C PHE A 215 -17.35 -7.28 13.74
N THR A 216 -17.50 -8.24 14.66
CA THR A 216 -16.49 -9.27 14.94
C THR A 216 -16.21 -10.10 13.69
N TYR A 217 -17.26 -10.48 12.97
CA TYR A 217 -17.15 -11.18 11.71
C TYR A 217 -16.47 -10.31 10.63
N LEU A 218 -16.91 -9.06 10.46
CA LEU A 218 -16.33 -8.15 9.48
C LEU A 218 -14.88 -7.78 9.78
N SER A 219 -14.48 -7.76 11.05
CA SER A 219 -13.10 -7.50 11.46
C SER A 219 -12.22 -8.75 11.31
N GLN A 220 -12.64 -9.89 11.85
CA GLN A 220 -11.81 -11.09 11.92
C GLN A 220 -11.84 -11.93 10.63
N ARG A 221 -12.97 -11.95 9.91
CA ARG A 221 -13.17 -12.81 8.72
C ARG A 221 -13.05 -12.03 7.41
N GLU A 222 -13.82 -10.94 7.25
CA GLU A 222 -13.81 -10.16 6.00
C GLU A 222 -12.74 -9.04 5.99
N ARG A 223 -12.13 -8.71 7.14
CA ARG A 223 -11.14 -7.62 7.32
C ARG A 223 -11.62 -6.25 6.80
N GLN A 224 -12.93 -6.05 6.75
CA GLN A 224 -13.57 -4.80 6.32
C GLN A 224 -13.73 -3.80 7.47
N CYS A 225 -13.51 -4.24 8.72
CA CYS A 225 -13.53 -3.41 9.93
C CYS A 225 -12.23 -3.59 10.74
N PRO A 226 -11.88 -2.64 11.62
CA PRO A 226 -10.73 -2.77 12.52
C PRO A 226 -10.79 -4.00 13.41
N LEU A 227 -9.65 -4.63 13.69
CA LEU A 227 -9.56 -5.75 14.62
C LEU A 227 -9.77 -5.28 16.06
N ILE A 228 -10.74 -5.88 16.77
CA ILE A 228 -11.03 -5.58 18.19
C ILE A 228 -9.91 -6.09 19.12
N TRP A 229 -9.27 -7.21 18.75
CA TRP A 229 -8.20 -7.82 19.51
C TRP A 229 -7.02 -8.13 18.58
N ARG A 230 -5.85 -7.56 18.86
CA ARG A 230 -4.62 -8.31 18.62
C ARG A 230 -4.49 -9.25 19.81
N GLN A 231 -4.85 -10.51 19.66
CA GLN A 231 -4.15 -11.48 20.49
C GLN A 231 -2.67 -11.27 20.17
N GLN A 232 -1.91 -10.72 21.11
CA GLN A 232 -0.48 -10.97 21.15
C GLN A 232 -0.37 -12.48 21.35
N SER A 233 -0.50 -13.24 20.27
CA SER A 233 0.17 -14.50 20.20
C SER A 233 1.64 -14.16 20.30
N GLN A 234 2.13 -14.13 21.54
CA GLN A 234 3.48 -14.59 21.86
C GLN A 234 3.54 -16.05 21.43
N HIS A 235 3.47 -16.30 20.11
CA HIS A 235 4.21 -17.41 19.58
C HIS A 235 5.66 -16.98 19.74
N THR A 236 6.23 -17.45 20.85
CA THR A 236 7.64 -17.80 20.90
C THR A 236 7.94 -18.52 19.59
N ASP A 237 8.49 -17.82 18.62
CA ASP A 237 9.17 -18.41 17.46
C ASP A 237 10.50 -18.96 18.01
N ASP A 238 10.41 -19.80 19.04
CA ASP A 238 11.50 -20.53 19.66
C ASP A 238 11.77 -21.74 18.75
N ASP A 239 12.95 -21.71 18.13
CA ASP A 239 13.74 -22.88 17.78
C ASP A 239 13.14 -23.94 16.83
N VAL A 240 12.36 -23.52 15.82
CA VAL A 240 12.22 -24.36 14.61
C VAL A 240 13.27 -23.95 13.59
N GLN A 241 14.28 -24.80 13.39
CA GLN A 241 15.25 -24.61 12.31
C GLN A 241 14.50 -24.32 10.99
N PRO A 242 14.83 -23.22 10.27
CA PRO A 242 14.13 -22.87 9.05
C PRO A 242 14.36 -23.95 7.98
N LEU A 243 13.35 -24.77 7.73
CA LEU A 243 13.32 -25.63 6.56
C LEU A 243 13.04 -24.72 5.36
N LEU A 244 14.11 -24.31 4.68
CA LEU A 244 14.02 -23.63 3.40
C LEU A 244 13.19 -24.49 2.46
N LEU A 245 12.24 -23.88 1.73
CA LEU A 245 11.47 -24.59 0.71
C LEU A 245 12.43 -25.37 -0.20
N PRO A 246 12.17 -26.67 -0.48
CA PRO A 246 13.01 -27.48 -1.36
C PRO A 246 13.02 -26.85 -2.74
N LEU A 247 14.03 -26.03 -3.01
CA LEU A 247 14.14 -25.36 -4.30
C LEU A 247 14.73 -26.35 -5.29
N GLN A 248 13.88 -26.90 -6.16
CA GLN A 248 14.39 -27.55 -7.34
C GLN A 248 14.66 -26.44 -8.37
N GLN A 249 15.91 -25.97 -8.44
CA GLN A 249 16.42 -24.98 -9.41
C GLN A 249 16.39 -25.53 -10.84
N ASN A 250 15.19 -25.92 -11.30
CA ASN A 250 14.99 -26.59 -12.56
C ASN A 250 14.12 -25.71 -13.47
N ILE A 251 14.79 -24.98 -14.35
CA ILE A 251 14.18 -24.13 -15.36
C ILE A 251 13.17 -24.89 -16.24
N SER A 252 13.37 -26.19 -16.49
CA SER A 252 12.44 -27.00 -17.30
C SER A 252 11.04 -27.07 -16.68
N ARG A 253 10.94 -27.10 -15.34
CA ARG A 253 9.62 -27.05 -14.67
C ARG A 253 8.94 -25.70 -14.83
N LEU A 254 9.69 -24.62 -14.71
CA LEU A 254 9.17 -23.27 -14.96
C LEU A 254 8.68 -23.14 -16.41
N HIS A 255 9.51 -23.56 -17.37
CA HIS A 255 9.15 -23.55 -18.79
C HIS A 255 7.93 -24.41 -19.12
N ALA A 256 7.76 -25.55 -18.44
CA ALA A 256 6.60 -26.41 -18.61
C ALA A 256 5.31 -25.76 -18.11
N SER A 257 5.37 -24.88 -17.10
CA SER A 257 4.21 -24.11 -16.62
C SER A 257 3.79 -22.96 -17.57
N MET A 258 4.69 -22.53 -18.46
CA MET A 258 4.45 -21.47 -19.45
C MET A 258 4.10 -22.10 -20.80
N ASN A 259 2.91 -22.73 -20.92
CA ASN A 259 2.57 -23.58 -22.06
C ASN A 259 1.29 -23.22 -22.81
N ASP A 260 0.51 -22.22 -22.36
CA ASP A 260 -0.76 -21.89 -23.00
C ASP A 260 -0.64 -21.21 -24.38
N ASN A 261 0.47 -20.52 -24.65
CA ASN A 261 0.83 -20.04 -25.98
C ASN A 261 2.36 -20.05 -26.17
N ALA A 262 2.86 -20.92 -27.06
CA ALA A 262 4.29 -21.09 -27.29
C ALA A 262 4.98 -19.81 -27.81
N GLN A 263 4.31 -19.04 -28.68
CA GLN A 263 4.89 -17.83 -29.27
C GLN A 263 5.07 -16.73 -28.23
N ASN A 264 4.06 -16.53 -27.37
CA ASN A 264 4.10 -15.52 -26.30
C ASN A 264 5.29 -15.71 -25.35
N TYR A 265 5.66 -16.96 -25.07
CA TYR A 265 6.71 -17.26 -24.11
C TYR A 265 8.09 -17.50 -24.71
N LYS A 266 8.22 -17.64 -26.03
CA LYS A 266 9.48 -18.03 -26.67
C LYS A 266 10.65 -17.14 -26.22
N TRP A 267 10.48 -15.82 -26.39
CA TRP A 267 11.49 -14.84 -26.02
C TRP A 267 11.80 -14.84 -24.51
N MET A 268 10.75 -14.93 -23.67
CA MET A 268 10.90 -14.95 -22.22
C MET A 268 11.70 -16.17 -21.75
N LYS A 269 11.41 -17.35 -22.30
CA LYS A 269 12.12 -18.60 -22.00
C LYS A 269 13.59 -18.53 -22.40
N GLU A 270 13.89 -17.96 -23.57
CA GLU A 270 15.27 -17.75 -24.03
C GLU A 270 16.04 -16.82 -23.07
N ARG A 271 15.42 -15.71 -22.65
CA ARG A 271 16.01 -14.80 -21.65
C ARG A 271 16.26 -15.50 -20.33
N MET A 272 15.26 -16.22 -19.80
CA MET A 272 15.37 -16.95 -18.52
C MET A 272 16.51 -17.96 -18.55
N MET A 273 16.69 -18.69 -19.66
CA MET A 273 17.82 -19.60 -19.84
C MET A 273 19.15 -18.84 -19.81
N SER A 274 19.23 -17.73 -20.55
CA SER A 274 20.47 -16.96 -20.69
C SER A 274 20.95 -16.27 -19.41
N THR A 275 20.06 -16.10 -18.42
CA THR A 275 20.34 -15.42 -17.14
C THR A 275 20.25 -16.38 -15.94
N TRP A 276 20.00 -17.67 -16.17
CA TRP A 276 19.71 -18.63 -15.09
C TRP A 276 20.86 -18.79 -14.10
N SER A 277 22.11 -18.72 -14.57
CA SER A 277 23.31 -18.76 -13.72
C SER A 277 23.38 -17.57 -12.77
N ASP A 278 23.09 -16.36 -13.28
CA ASP A 278 23.08 -15.14 -12.48
C ASP A 278 22.03 -15.23 -11.36
N TRP A 279 20.82 -15.72 -11.70
CA TRP A 279 19.76 -15.93 -10.71
C TRP A 279 20.14 -16.98 -9.66
N SER A 280 20.77 -18.08 -10.08
CA SER A 280 21.19 -19.16 -9.18
C SER A 280 22.25 -18.69 -8.18
N GLU A 281 23.22 -17.91 -8.65
CA GLU A 281 24.23 -17.30 -7.79
C GLU A 281 23.63 -16.23 -6.88
N ALA A 282 22.77 -15.37 -7.40
CA ALA A 282 22.12 -14.32 -6.64
C ALA A 282 21.22 -14.88 -5.53
N TYR A 283 20.52 -15.97 -5.81
CA TYR A 283 19.73 -16.66 -4.79
C TYR A 283 20.61 -17.35 -3.74
N SER A 284 21.76 -17.89 -4.14
CA SER A 284 22.76 -18.41 -3.20
C SER A 284 23.38 -17.30 -2.35
N TRP A 285 23.54 -16.10 -2.90
CA TRP A 285 23.91 -14.90 -2.15
C TRP A 285 22.80 -14.50 -1.15
N LEU A 286 21.54 -14.47 -1.57
CA LEU A 286 20.40 -14.13 -0.70
C LEU A 286 20.31 -15.10 0.49
N LYS A 287 20.46 -16.41 0.24
CA LYS A 287 20.50 -17.45 1.28
C LYS A 287 21.59 -17.23 2.31
N ARG A 288 22.77 -16.77 1.89
CA ARG A 288 23.92 -16.54 2.78
C ARG A 288 23.81 -15.22 3.55
N ASN A 289 23.37 -14.16 2.89
CA ASN A 289 23.48 -12.78 3.41
C ASN A 289 22.16 -12.20 3.94
N ARG A 290 21.02 -12.75 3.53
CA ARG A 290 19.67 -12.23 3.79
C ARG A 290 18.68 -13.35 4.10
N ARG A 291 19.12 -14.38 4.83
CA ARG A 291 18.28 -15.56 5.14
C ARG A 291 16.94 -15.20 5.81
N HIS A 292 16.92 -14.14 6.62
CA HIS A 292 15.71 -13.65 7.28
C HIS A 292 14.64 -13.14 6.30
N LEU A 293 15.00 -12.80 5.07
CA LEU A 293 14.05 -12.36 4.04
C LEU A 293 13.38 -13.53 3.30
N LEU A 294 13.86 -14.76 3.48
CA LEU A 294 13.33 -15.92 2.75
C LEU A 294 12.01 -16.38 3.35
N SER A 295 10.99 -16.52 2.50
CA SER A 295 9.68 -17.02 2.92
C SER A 295 9.79 -18.41 3.54
N LYS A 296 9.13 -18.58 4.69
CA LYS A 296 8.93 -19.89 5.35
C LYS A 296 7.73 -20.65 4.76
N LYS A 297 6.85 -19.98 3.99
CA LYS A 297 5.62 -20.55 3.41
C LYS A 297 5.67 -20.56 1.89
N GLN A 298 5.29 -21.69 1.28
CA GLN A 298 5.02 -21.74 -0.15
C GLN A 298 3.68 -21.08 -0.44
N LEU A 299 3.70 -20.00 -1.22
CA LEU A 299 2.51 -19.28 -1.68
C LEU A 299 2.03 -19.82 -3.03
N THR A 300 0.72 -19.75 -3.25
CA THR A 300 0.10 -19.88 -4.57
C THR A 300 -0.06 -18.51 -5.20
N ILE A 301 0.55 -18.30 -6.37
CA ILE A 301 0.56 -16.99 -7.04
C ILE A 301 -0.03 -17.12 -8.43
N LEU A 302 -1.09 -16.36 -8.69
CA LEU A 302 -1.66 -16.23 -10.02
C LEU A 302 -0.87 -15.17 -10.80
N VAL A 303 -0.40 -15.53 -11.99
CA VAL A 303 0.35 -14.64 -12.88
C VAL A 303 -0.40 -14.56 -14.21
N HIS A 304 -0.91 -13.38 -14.55
CA HIS A 304 -1.64 -13.18 -15.79
C HIS A 304 -1.14 -11.97 -16.57
N MET A 305 -0.55 -12.23 -17.74
CA MET A 305 -0.01 -11.22 -18.66
C MET A 305 -1.08 -10.85 -19.68
N GLY A 306 -1.92 -9.87 -19.32
CA GLY A 306 -3.03 -9.41 -20.16
C GLY A 306 -2.58 -8.78 -21.47
N PHE A 307 -1.41 -8.14 -21.50
CA PHE A 307 -0.83 -7.54 -22.72
C PHE A 307 -0.41 -8.56 -23.80
N LEU A 308 -0.25 -9.84 -23.43
CA LEU A 308 0.09 -10.93 -24.36
C LEU A 308 -1.12 -11.61 -24.97
N THR A 309 -2.33 -11.34 -24.48
CA THR A 309 -3.52 -12.03 -24.98
C THR A 309 -3.83 -11.60 -26.40
N LYS A 310 -4.40 -12.51 -27.19
CA LYS A 310 -4.92 -12.15 -28.52
C LYS A 310 -5.95 -11.02 -28.46
N ALA A 311 -6.74 -10.97 -27.38
CA ALA A 311 -7.76 -9.96 -27.15
C ALA A 311 -7.18 -8.54 -26.95
N SER A 312 -5.92 -8.42 -26.51
CA SER A 312 -5.24 -7.12 -26.41
C SER A 312 -4.92 -6.51 -27.79
N GLY A 313 -4.74 -7.36 -28.80
CA GLY A 313 -4.36 -6.94 -30.16
C GLY A 313 -2.92 -6.44 -30.31
N PHE A 314 -2.11 -6.41 -29.24
CA PHE A 314 -0.79 -5.79 -29.28
C PHE A 314 0.32 -6.64 -29.92
N LYS A 315 0.16 -7.97 -29.96
CA LYS A 315 1.08 -8.90 -30.63
C LYS A 315 2.54 -8.82 -30.15
N PHE A 316 2.77 -8.54 -28.86
CA PHE A 316 4.12 -8.45 -28.29
C PHE A 316 4.93 -9.74 -28.48
N GLY A 317 4.30 -10.91 -28.31
CA GLY A 317 4.95 -12.21 -28.52
C GLY A 317 5.35 -12.46 -29.97
N GLU A 318 4.57 -11.99 -30.94
CA GLU A 318 4.88 -12.12 -32.38
C GLU A 318 6.06 -11.22 -32.76
N ASN A 319 6.09 -9.99 -32.23
CA ASN A 319 7.06 -8.95 -32.60
C ASN A 319 8.36 -8.96 -31.78
N ALA A 320 8.53 -9.88 -30.83
CA ALA A 320 9.66 -9.90 -29.93
C ALA A 320 11.03 -10.07 -30.64
N PHE A 321 11.04 -10.73 -31.80
CA PHE A 321 12.26 -10.98 -32.59
C PHE A 321 12.43 -10.03 -33.78
N THR A 322 11.50 -9.09 -33.99
CA THR A 322 11.47 -8.20 -35.16
C THR A 322 11.57 -6.73 -34.80
N GLY A 323 12.07 -6.40 -33.61
CA GLY A 323 12.23 -5.01 -33.15
C GLY A 323 11.02 -4.43 -32.42
N GLY A 324 10.09 -5.27 -31.96
CA GLY A 324 8.97 -4.86 -31.12
C GLY A 324 9.38 -4.41 -29.70
N PRO A 325 8.43 -3.88 -28.91
CA PRO A 325 8.67 -3.49 -27.52
C PRO A 325 9.02 -4.71 -26.65
N LEU A 326 10.21 -4.67 -26.03
CA LEU A 326 10.74 -5.77 -25.20
C LEU A 326 10.78 -5.45 -23.71
N GLY A 327 10.59 -4.19 -23.31
CA GLY A 327 10.76 -3.76 -21.91
C GLY A 327 9.84 -4.50 -20.95
N GLU A 328 8.56 -4.62 -21.30
CA GLU A 328 7.58 -5.37 -20.51
C GLU A 328 7.95 -6.85 -20.41
N LEU A 329 8.39 -7.48 -21.51
CA LEU A 329 8.82 -8.88 -21.53
C LEU A 329 10.05 -9.13 -20.65
N VAL A 330 10.98 -8.16 -20.58
CA VAL A 330 12.13 -8.18 -19.65
C VAL A 330 11.64 -8.24 -18.20
N GLN A 331 10.81 -7.28 -17.79
CA GLN A 331 10.32 -7.19 -16.41
C GLN A 331 9.47 -8.41 -16.01
N TRP A 332 8.58 -8.87 -16.89
CA TRP A 332 7.76 -10.06 -16.63
C TRP A 332 8.60 -11.33 -16.50
N SER A 333 9.62 -11.51 -17.34
CA SER A 333 10.55 -12.64 -17.25
C SER A 333 11.25 -12.65 -15.88
N ASP A 334 11.84 -11.52 -15.51
CA ASP A 334 12.66 -11.40 -14.31
C ASP A 334 11.81 -11.54 -13.03
N MET A 335 10.58 -11.03 -13.05
CA MET A 335 9.60 -11.23 -11.98
C MET A 335 9.21 -12.71 -11.84
N ILE A 336 8.83 -13.39 -12.93
CA ILE A 336 8.46 -14.81 -12.90
C ILE A 336 9.64 -15.66 -12.39
N THR A 337 10.86 -15.38 -12.85
CA THR A 337 12.07 -16.06 -12.37
C THR A 337 12.28 -15.83 -10.87
N THR A 338 12.16 -14.59 -10.39
CA THR A 338 12.21 -14.27 -8.95
C THR A 338 11.24 -15.11 -8.13
N LEU A 339 9.97 -15.15 -8.54
CA LEU A 339 8.92 -15.92 -7.84
C LEU A 339 9.22 -17.43 -7.83
N HIS A 340 9.77 -17.95 -8.92
CA HIS A 340 10.19 -19.36 -9.01
C HIS A 340 11.35 -19.66 -8.05
N PHE A 341 12.35 -18.79 -7.95
CA PHE A 341 13.48 -18.95 -7.03
C PHE A 341 13.09 -18.86 -5.55
N PHE A 342 11.98 -18.20 -5.21
CA PHE A 342 11.40 -18.28 -3.87
C PHE A 342 10.65 -19.59 -3.59
N GLY A 343 10.48 -20.46 -4.58
CA GLY A 343 9.84 -21.75 -4.42
C GLY A 343 8.31 -21.67 -4.35
N HIS A 344 7.70 -20.60 -4.87
CA HIS A 344 6.25 -20.44 -4.90
C HIS A 344 5.60 -21.29 -6.01
N ARG A 345 4.32 -21.64 -5.81
CA ARG A 345 3.50 -22.32 -6.81
C ARG A 345 2.91 -21.27 -7.75
N LEU A 346 3.32 -21.28 -9.01
CA LEU A 346 2.89 -20.30 -10.01
C LEU A 346 1.78 -20.86 -10.90
N LEU A 347 0.71 -20.08 -11.07
CA LEU A 347 -0.36 -20.32 -12.04
C LEU A 347 -0.25 -19.27 -13.15
N ILE A 348 0.48 -19.60 -14.22
CA ILE A 348 0.86 -18.65 -15.27
C ILE A 348 -0.11 -18.73 -16.45
N SER A 349 -0.56 -17.57 -16.93
CA SER A 349 -1.39 -17.46 -18.14
C SER A 349 -1.01 -16.25 -18.99
N SER A 350 -1.05 -16.44 -20.31
CA SER A 350 -0.89 -15.41 -21.34
C SER A 350 -2.13 -15.29 -22.24
N GLU A 351 -3.11 -16.19 -22.08
CA GLU A 351 -4.35 -16.18 -22.84
C GLU A 351 -5.59 -16.08 -21.92
N SER A 352 -6.63 -15.40 -22.39
CA SER A 352 -7.86 -15.21 -21.62
C SER A 352 -8.63 -16.52 -21.37
N SER A 353 -8.47 -17.53 -22.23
CA SER A 353 -9.07 -18.86 -22.04
C SER A 353 -8.48 -19.59 -20.83
N THR A 354 -7.15 -19.58 -20.69
CA THR A 354 -6.41 -20.13 -19.55
C THR A 354 -6.71 -19.37 -18.27
N LEU A 355 -6.82 -18.04 -18.36
CA LEU A 355 -7.25 -17.24 -17.22
C LEU A 355 -8.66 -17.67 -16.78
N LYS A 356 -9.61 -17.76 -17.71
CA LYS A 356 -10.99 -18.17 -17.41
C LYS A 356 -11.03 -19.55 -16.74
N SER A 357 -10.33 -20.55 -17.26
CA SER A 357 -10.30 -21.89 -16.67
C SER A 357 -9.68 -21.88 -15.26
N THR A 358 -8.65 -21.06 -15.03
CA THR A 358 -8.02 -20.88 -13.71
C THR A 358 -8.99 -20.23 -12.72
N LEU A 359 -9.68 -19.16 -13.12
CA LEU A 359 -10.64 -18.46 -12.25
C LEU A 359 -11.89 -19.30 -11.93
N LEU A 360 -12.30 -20.20 -12.83
CA LEU A 360 -13.42 -21.11 -12.59
C LEU A 360 -13.14 -22.10 -11.44
N GLN A 361 -11.89 -22.50 -11.23
CA GLN A 361 -11.50 -23.37 -10.11
C GLN A 361 -11.81 -22.71 -8.75
N TYR A 362 -11.74 -21.38 -8.68
CA TYR A 362 -12.08 -20.59 -7.50
C TYR A 362 -13.56 -20.24 -7.37
N SER A 363 -14.36 -20.58 -8.39
CA SER A 363 -15.80 -20.31 -8.43
C SER A 363 -16.64 -21.50 -7.96
N SER A 364 -16.08 -22.72 -8.01
CA SER A 364 -16.80 -23.96 -7.67
C SER A 364 -16.83 -24.29 -6.17
N SER A 365 -15.95 -23.67 -5.37
CA SER A 365 -15.93 -23.78 -3.91
C SER A 365 -16.75 -22.69 -3.20
N SER A 366 -17.35 -21.75 -3.95
CA SER A 366 -18.02 -20.56 -3.43
C SER A 366 -19.56 -20.65 -3.45
N ASN A 367 -20.14 -21.73 -2.94
CA ASN A 367 -21.55 -21.66 -2.49
C ASN A 367 -21.71 -20.90 -1.17
N SER A 368 -20.62 -20.47 -0.51
CA SER A 368 -20.69 -19.58 0.64
C SER A 368 -20.43 -18.13 0.24
N PHE A 369 -21.49 -17.31 0.24
CA PHE A 369 -21.41 -15.85 0.17
C PHE A 369 -20.58 -15.25 1.33
N CYS A 370 -20.38 -16.02 2.41
CA CYS A 370 -19.77 -15.60 3.67
C CYS A 370 -18.26 -15.92 3.80
N GLY A 371 -17.56 -16.07 2.67
CA GLY A 371 -16.09 -16.00 2.66
C GLY A 371 -15.37 -17.02 3.54
N ALA A 372 -15.79 -18.30 3.55
CA ALA A 372 -14.90 -19.34 4.08
C ALA A 372 -13.63 -19.37 3.20
N LEU A 373 -12.49 -18.99 3.79
CA LEU A 373 -11.17 -19.16 3.17
C LEU A 373 -10.92 -20.65 3.05
N THR A 374 -11.35 -21.26 1.94
CA THR A 374 -10.85 -22.58 1.58
C THR A 374 -9.37 -22.40 1.25
N GLY A 375 -8.50 -23.30 1.73
CA GLY A 375 -7.04 -23.19 1.57
C GLY A 375 -6.53 -23.25 0.13
N ASP A 376 -7.41 -23.16 -0.86
CA ASP A 376 -7.10 -23.22 -2.29
C ASP A 376 -6.86 -21.84 -2.92
N GLU A 377 -7.29 -20.74 -2.28
CA GLU A 377 -7.23 -19.37 -2.84
C GLU A 377 -5.81 -18.88 -3.20
N PRO A 378 -5.67 -17.98 -4.21
CA PRO A 378 -4.37 -17.40 -4.54
C PRO A 378 -3.92 -16.41 -3.46
N ASP A 379 -2.72 -16.59 -2.91
CA ASP A 379 -2.13 -15.68 -1.91
C ASP A 379 -1.78 -14.31 -2.53
N LEU A 380 -1.34 -14.28 -3.79
CA LEU A 380 -1.02 -13.06 -4.55
C LEU A 380 -1.43 -13.19 -6.02
N ILE A 381 -1.71 -12.04 -6.66
CA ILE A 381 -2.07 -11.97 -8.07
C ILE A 381 -1.20 -10.92 -8.75
N PHE A 382 -0.29 -11.35 -9.63
CA PHE A 382 0.47 -10.46 -10.51
C PHE A 382 -0.23 -10.34 -11.87
N THR A 383 -0.54 -9.12 -12.27
CA THR A 383 -1.13 -8.84 -13.58
C THR A 383 -0.71 -7.47 -14.10
N ASP A 384 -1.11 -7.10 -15.31
CA ASP A 384 -1.01 -5.73 -15.83
C ASP A 384 -2.40 -5.07 -15.84
N ILE A 385 -2.47 -3.80 -16.23
CA ILE A 385 -3.73 -3.05 -16.26
C ILE A 385 -4.79 -3.74 -17.14
N ILE A 386 -4.38 -4.33 -18.28
CA ILE A 386 -5.27 -5.02 -19.20
C ILE A 386 -5.76 -6.33 -18.60
N GLY A 387 -4.86 -7.10 -18.00
CA GLY A 387 -5.15 -8.37 -17.37
C GLY A 387 -6.06 -8.21 -16.15
N MET A 388 -5.87 -7.14 -15.37
CA MET A 388 -6.79 -6.76 -14.30
C MET A 388 -8.22 -6.53 -14.83
N ASP A 389 -8.34 -5.80 -15.94
CA ASP A 389 -9.64 -5.59 -16.60
C ASP A 389 -10.26 -6.89 -17.10
N GLN A 390 -9.45 -7.80 -17.64
CA GLN A 390 -9.91 -9.13 -18.04
C GLN A 390 -10.41 -9.95 -16.84
N ILE A 391 -9.67 -9.98 -15.72
CA ILE A 391 -10.09 -10.64 -14.49
C ILE A 391 -11.45 -10.09 -14.04
N ARG A 392 -11.59 -8.76 -13.99
CA ARG A 392 -12.84 -8.09 -13.61
C ARG A 392 -14.01 -8.43 -14.52
N ARG A 393 -13.79 -8.53 -15.84
CA ARG A 393 -14.83 -8.90 -16.82
C ARG A 393 -15.21 -10.38 -16.76
N ILE A 394 -14.24 -11.26 -16.54
CA ILE A 394 -14.47 -12.72 -16.49
C ILE A 394 -15.15 -13.11 -15.17
N ASN A 395 -14.70 -12.56 -14.04
CA ASN A 395 -15.27 -12.85 -12.73
C ASN A 395 -15.15 -11.63 -11.79
N ALA A 396 -16.22 -10.81 -11.76
CA ALA A 396 -16.28 -9.62 -10.93
C ALA A 396 -16.21 -9.91 -9.42
N ASN A 397 -16.76 -11.04 -8.98
CA ASN A 397 -16.72 -11.46 -7.57
C ASN A 397 -15.29 -11.81 -7.15
N PHE A 398 -14.57 -12.57 -7.98
CA PHE A 398 -13.16 -12.86 -7.77
C PHE A 398 -12.33 -11.58 -7.70
N TYR A 399 -12.52 -10.66 -8.65
CA TYR A 399 -11.83 -9.37 -8.66
C TYR A 399 -12.08 -8.58 -7.37
N SER A 400 -13.35 -8.45 -6.95
CA SER A 400 -13.72 -7.72 -5.73
C SER A 400 -13.10 -8.36 -4.48
N LYS A 401 -13.18 -9.68 -4.36
CA LYS A 401 -12.65 -10.45 -3.22
C LYS A 401 -11.13 -10.34 -3.09
N PHE A 402 -10.41 -10.38 -4.21
CA PHE A 402 -8.94 -10.43 -4.21
C PHE A 402 -8.27 -9.12 -4.62
N LYS A 403 -9.01 -8.00 -4.64
CA LYS A 403 -8.51 -6.68 -5.05
C LYS A 403 -7.23 -6.27 -4.29
N CYS A 404 -7.16 -6.54 -2.99
CA CYS A 404 -5.99 -6.24 -2.16
C CYS A 404 -4.76 -7.14 -2.44
N ARG A 405 -4.95 -8.32 -3.06
CA ARG A 405 -3.88 -9.25 -3.42
C ARG A 405 -3.25 -8.94 -4.78
N LEU A 406 -3.80 -7.96 -5.52
CA LEU A 406 -3.28 -7.52 -6.81
C LEU A 406 -1.92 -6.81 -6.64
N ARG A 407 -1.00 -7.14 -7.55
CA ARG A 407 0.25 -6.43 -7.86
C ARG A 407 0.23 -6.16 -9.36
N VAL A 408 0.08 -4.89 -9.74
CA VAL A 408 -0.23 -4.47 -11.11
C VAL A 408 1.02 -3.87 -11.75
N LEU A 409 1.62 -4.57 -12.71
CA LEU A 409 2.76 -4.05 -13.46
C LEU A 409 2.29 -2.90 -14.36
N ASP A 410 2.88 -1.73 -14.14
CA ASP A 410 2.59 -0.48 -14.83
C ASP A 410 3.88 0.31 -14.98
N SER A 411 4.52 0.19 -16.15
CA SER A 411 5.90 0.65 -16.39
C SER A 411 6.12 2.11 -16.00
N PHE A 412 5.20 3.01 -16.38
CA PHE A 412 5.30 4.46 -16.15
C PHE A 412 4.65 4.92 -14.84
N GLY A 413 3.92 4.03 -14.16
CA GLY A 413 3.24 4.27 -12.90
C GLY A 413 1.93 5.05 -13.03
N THR A 414 1.16 4.97 -11.94
CA THR A 414 -0.18 5.55 -11.81
C THR A 414 -0.20 6.44 -10.57
N GLN A 415 -0.44 7.74 -10.77
CA GLN A 415 -0.58 8.70 -9.66
C GLN A 415 -2.02 8.72 -9.10
N ALA A 416 -2.17 9.15 -7.85
CA ALA A 416 -3.42 9.09 -7.09
C ALA A 416 -4.62 9.74 -7.80
N GLN A 417 -4.41 10.92 -8.41
CA GLN A 417 -5.44 11.67 -9.14
C GLN A 417 -5.98 10.96 -10.38
N PHE A 418 -5.24 10.00 -10.95
CA PHE A 418 -5.70 9.17 -12.06
C PHE A 418 -6.24 7.82 -11.59
N ASN A 419 -5.79 7.34 -10.43
CA ASN A 419 -6.26 6.10 -9.81
C ASN A 419 -7.70 6.22 -9.29
N TYR A 420 -8.05 7.34 -8.65
CA TYR A 420 -9.39 7.57 -8.10
C TYR A 420 -10.30 8.24 -9.12
N ALA A 421 -11.22 7.46 -9.70
CA ALA A 421 -12.05 7.89 -10.83
C ALA A 421 -12.93 9.13 -10.56
N PRO A 422 -13.58 9.29 -9.38
CA PRO A 422 -14.37 10.48 -9.09
C PRO A 422 -13.53 11.77 -9.11
N TYR A 423 -12.33 11.74 -8.53
CA TYR A 423 -11.42 12.89 -8.56
C TYR A 423 -10.96 13.22 -9.98
N PHE A 424 -10.56 12.21 -10.77
CA PHE A 424 -10.18 12.42 -12.17
C PHE A 424 -11.31 13.10 -12.96
N LYS A 425 -12.55 12.61 -12.83
CA LYS A 425 -13.72 13.17 -13.53
C LYS A 425 -13.95 14.63 -13.16
N ALA A 426 -13.91 14.96 -11.87
CA ALA A 426 -14.08 16.31 -11.36
C ALA A 426 -12.99 17.28 -11.85
N HIS A 427 -11.76 16.78 -12.10
CA HIS A 427 -10.60 17.60 -12.47
C HIS A 427 -10.12 17.37 -13.91
N SER A 428 -10.96 16.77 -14.77
CA SER A 428 -10.58 16.40 -16.15
C SER A 428 -10.13 17.58 -17.03
N ALA A 429 -10.57 18.81 -16.72
CA ALA A 429 -10.10 20.01 -17.39
C ALA A 429 -8.59 20.28 -17.18
N GLN A 430 -8.05 19.92 -16.00
CA GLN A 430 -6.65 20.10 -15.64
C GLN A 430 -5.82 18.85 -15.93
N LEU A 431 -6.42 17.67 -15.75
CA LEU A 431 -5.74 16.38 -15.85
C LEU A 431 -5.74 15.78 -17.26
N GLY A 432 -6.52 16.36 -18.18
CA GLY A 432 -6.79 15.83 -19.52
C GLY A 432 -8.09 15.02 -19.57
N LYS A 433 -8.65 14.89 -20.79
CA LYS A 433 -9.97 14.27 -21.01
C LYS A 433 -9.96 12.74 -20.96
N ASP A 434 -8.83 12.11 -21.31
CA ASP A 434 -8.69 10.66 -21.43
C ASP A 434 -7.90 10.04 -20.28
N ASN A 435 -8.44 8.97 -19.69
CA ASN A 435 -7.75 8.16 -18.67
C ASN A 435 -8.14 6.66 -18.80
N PRO A 436 -7.81 6.01 -19.93
CA PRO A 436 -8.18 4.60 -20.16
C PRO A 436 -7.39 3.62 -19.27
N TRP A 437 -6.29 4.06 -18.67
CA TRP A 437 -5.39 3.22 -17.86
C TRP A 437 -5.60 3.38 -16.34
N GLY A 438 -6.40 4.36 -15.91
CA GLY A 438 -6.62 4.66 -14.49
C GLY A 438 -8.04 4.29 -14.02
N GLY A 439 -8.42 4.83 -12.86
CA GLY A 439 -9.77 4.66 -12.31
C GLY A 439 -10.00 3.35 -11.56
N HIS A 440 -8.93 2.69 -11.09
CA HIS A 440 -9.01 1.38 -10.43
C HIS A 440 -9.23 1.46 -8.91
N SER A 441 -8.99 2.63 -8.30
CA SER A 441 -9.09 2.84 -6.84
C SER A 441 -8.37 1.74 -6.04
N LEU A 442 -7.15 1.41 -6.47
CA LEU A 442 -6.23 0.54 -5.73
C LEU A 442 -5.47 1.37 -4.68
N LYS A 443 -4.79 0.73 -3.73
CA LYS A 443 -3.73 1.43 -2.99
C LYS A 443 -2.59 1.70 -3.99
N VAL A 444 -2.05 2.92 -4.01
CA VAL A 444 -1.07 3.34 -5.04
C VAL A 444 0.21 2.49 -5.04
N GLY A 445 0.59 1.92 -3.89
CA GLY A 445 1.69 0.95 -3.79
C GLY A 445 1.42 -0.40 -4.48
N GLN A 446 0.19 -0.69 -4.92
CA GLN A 446 -0.10 -1.92 -5.68
C GLN A 446 0.37 -1.85 -7.14
N PHE A 447 0.68 -0.65 -7.65
CA PHE A 447 1.25 -0.48 -8.99
C PHE A 447 2.77 -0.65 -8.94
N PHE A 448 3.32 -1.43 -9.89
CA PHE A 448 4.70 -1.90 -9.90
C PHE A 448 5.40 -1.32 -11.14
N THR A 449 6.38 -0.45 -10.92
CA THR A 449 7.00 0.39 -11.95
C THR A 449 8.31 -0.16 -12.51
N PHE A 450 8.69 0.33 -13.70
CA PHE A 450 9.90 -0.08 -14.42
C PHE A 450 11.18 0.56 -13.85
N TYR A 451 11.06 1.82 -13.40
CA TYR A 451 12.10 2.57 -12.68
C TYR A 451 11.48 3.20 -11.42
N PRO A 452 12.28 3.59 -10.41
CA PRO A 452 11.77 4.19 -9.18
C PRO A 452 11.38 5.67 -9.35
N HIS A 453 10.68 6.02 -10.43
CA HIS A 453 10.32 7.39 -10.80
C HIS A 453 8.96 7.84 -10.26
N SER A 454 8.16 6.92 -9.70
CA SER A 454 6.84 7.20 -9.15
C SER A 454 6.82 6.82 -7.67
N PRO A 455 7.11 7.75 -6.75
CA PRO A 455 7.37 7.45 -5.33
C PRO A 455 6.16 6.85 -4.58
N ASP A 456 4.96 7.06 -5.12
CA ASP A 456 3.71 6.49 -4.60
C ASP A 456 3.51 5.02 -4.98
N ASN A 457 4.18 4.56 -6.04
CA ASN A 457 4.09 3.20 -6.54
C ASN A 457 5.26 2.36 -6.03
N SER A 458 5.12 1.04 -6.04
CA SER A 458 6.23 0.15 -5.74
C SER A 458 7.17 0.07 -6.94
N PHE A 459 8.47 0.16 -6.67
CA PHE A 459 9.48 -0.09 -7.70
C PHE A 459 9.71 -1.60 -7.83
N LEU A 460 9.42 -2.17 -9.00
CA LEU A 460 9.73 -3.57 -9.29
C LEU A 460 11.07 -3.69 -10.00
N GLY A 461 11.29 -2.86 -11.03
CA GLY A 461 12.50 -2.91 -11.84
C GLY A 461 12.59 -4.15 -12.71
N PHE A 462 13.82 -4.46 -13.10
CA PHE A 462 14.22 -5.62 -13.90
C PHE A 462 15.71 -5.90 -13.66
N VAL A 463 16.24 -6.96 -14.26
CA VAL A 463 17.66 -7.33 -14.15
C VAL A 463 18.40 -6.96 -15.43
N VAL A 464 19.53 -6.28 -15.26
CA VAL A 464 20.49 -6.02 -16.33
C VAL A 464 21.50 -7.18 -16.35
N LYS A 465 21.58 -7.89 -17.47
CA LYS A 465 22.48 -9.05 -17.63
C LYS A 465 23.93 -8.60 -17.45
N ARG A 466 24.63 -9.21 -16.48
CA ARG A 466 26.07 -8.98 -16.24
C ARG A 466 26.85 -10.09 -16.92
N HIS A 467 28.01 -9.74 -17.48
CA HIS A 467 28.88 -10.74 -18.11
C HIS A 467 30.18 -10.84 -17.31
N LYS A 468 30.22 -11.79 -16.37
CA LYS A 468 31.25 -11.89 -15.32
C LYS A 468 32.63 -12.36 -15.83
N ASP A 469 32.67 -13.15 -16.90
CA ASP A 469 33.88 -13.85 -17.36
C ASP A 469 34.46 -13.33 -18.68
N VAL A 470 33.98 -12.20 -19.17
CA VAL A 470 34.42 -11.69 -20.46
C VAL A 470 35.65 -10.83 -20.25
N LYS A 471 36.83 -11.40 -20.51
CA LYS A 471 38.07 -10.64 -20.64
C LYS A 471 37.82 -9.45 -21.56
N PRO A 472 38.18 -8.21 -21.19
CA PRO A 472 38.10 -7.08 -22.11
C PRO A 472 38.88 -7.46 -23.37
N ARG A 473 38.18 -7.63 -24.48
CA ARG A 473 38.78 -7.98 -25.77
C ARG A 473 39.06 -6.67 -26.48
N VAL A 474 40.34 -6.39 -26.74
CA VAL A 474 40.84 -5.33 -27.63
C VAL A 474 40.54 -3.90 -27.15
N GLU A 475 41.41 -2.97 -27.50
CA GLU A 475 41.13 -1.54 -27.42
C GLU A 475 39.81 -1.25 -28.14
N ARG A 476 38.84 -0.65 -27.43
CA ARG A 476 37.51 -0.36 -28.01
C ARG A 476 37.64 0.62 -29.15
N LYS A 477 36.84 0.44 -30.19
CA LYS A 477 36.80 1.33 -31.35
C LYS A 477 35.99 2.57 -31.01
N ASN A 478 36.29 3.68 -31.70
CA ASN A 478 35.52 4.91 -31.59
C ASN A 478 34.20 4.79 -32.37
N ILE A 479 33.33 3.89 -31.90
CA ILE A 479 31.99 3.64 -32.45
C ILE A 479 30.95 4.28 -31.54
N ALA A 480 29.98 4.97 -32.14
CA ALA A 480 28.72 5.38 -31.53
C ALA A 480 27.57 4.50 -32.04
N LEU A 481 26.98 3.72 -31.14
CA LEU A 481 25.84 2.85 -31.42
C LEU A 481 24.53 3.60 -31.14
N LEU A 482 23.66 3.70 -32.15
CA LEU A 482 22.38 4.40 -32.04
C LEU A 482 21.38 3.61 -31.18
N TYR A 483 20.72 4.30 -30.26
CA TYR A 483 19.62 3.74 -29.49
C TYR A 483 18.31 3.83 -30.26
N GLY A 484 17.97 2.76 -30.98
CA GLY A 484 16.73 2.71 -31.73
C GLY A 484 16.64 1.52 -32.68
N LYS A 485 15.47 0.84 -32.74
CA LYS A 485 15.27 -0.35 -33.58
C LYS A 485 14.33 -0.17 -34.77
N ASN A 486 13.44 0.83 -34.74
CA ASN A 486 12.53 1.15 -35.85
C ASN A 486 12.56 2.65 -36.10
N ALA A 487 12.15 3.10 -37.27
CA ALA A 487 12.17 4.51 -37.66
C ALA A 487 11.10 5.39 -37.00
N TYR A 488 11.10 5.46 -35.67
CA TYR A 488 10.26 6.38 -34.90
C TYR A 488 10.73 7.85 -34.97
N TRP A 489 11.60 8.16 -35.91
CA TRP A 489 12.54 9.27 -35.83
C TRP A 489 12.15 10.43 -36.76
N ASN A 490 12.37 11.66 -36.29
CA ASN A 490 12.58 12.80 -37.18
C ASN A 490 13.92 12.64 -37.93
N ASP A 491 14.14 13.43 -38.97
CA ASP A 491 15.45 13.49 -39.65
C ASP A 491 16.55 13.96 -38.68
N PHE A 492 17.26 12.99 -38.09
CA PHE A 492 18.41 13.22 -37.20
C PHE A 492 19.72 13.39 -37.97
N THR A 493 19.69 13.53 -39.30
CA THR A 493 20.91 13.69 -40.11
C THR A 493 21.77 14.83 -39.60
N LYS A 494 21.18 15.95 -39.15
CA LYS A 494 21.94 17.06 -38.52
C LYS A 494 22.69 16.65 -37.26
N VAL A 495 22.07 15.83 -36.41
CA VAL A 495 22.67 15.33 -35.16
C VAL A 495 23.83 14.40 -35.50
N LEU A 496 23.60 13.44 -36.41
CA LEU A 496 24.62 12.46 -36.83
C LEU A 496 25.78 13.12 -37.58
N ASP A 497 25.49 14.07 -38.48
CA ASP A 497 26.47 14.85 -39.22
C ASP A 497 27.37 15.67 -38.31
N SER A 498 26.87 16.09 -37.14
CA SER A 498 27.66 16.85 -36.18
C SER A 498 28.76 16.03 -35.50
N ILE A 499 28.72 14.70 -35.57
CA ILE A 499 29.69 13.82 -34.87
C ILE A 499 30.37 12.79 -35.79
N LYS A 500 29.97 12.68 -37.06
CA LYS A 500 30.46 11.65 -38.00
C LYS A 500 31.97 11.67 -38.27
N ASP A 501 32.64 12.80 -38.04
CA ASP A 501 34.11 12.92 -38.14
C ASP A 501 34.84 12.52 -36.86
N LEU A 502 34.12 12.31 -35.75
CA LEU A 502 34.66 11.91 -34.46
C LEU A 502 34.55 10.39 -34.23
N VAL A 503 33.52 9.76 -34.79
CA VAL A 503 33.14 8.36 -34.55
C VAL A 503 32.56 7.68 -35.78
N GLU A 504 32.72 6.36 -35.88
CA GLU A 504 31.90 5.52 -36.76
C GLU A 504 30.50 5.36 -36.16
N ILE A 505 29.45 5.52 -36.96
CA ILE A 505 28.06 5.48 -36.47
C ILE A 505 27.43 4.15 -36.87
N HIS A 506 27.02 3.38 -35.86
CA HIS A 506 26.44 2.04 -36.03
C HIS A 506 24.98 2.04 -35.59
N ALA A 507 24.15 1.21 -36.22
CA ALA A 507 22.74 1.07 -35.89
C ALA A 507 22.30 -0.40 -35.82
N THR A 508 21.21 -0.69 -35.12
CA THR A 508 20.54 -2.00 -35.10
C THR A 508 19.07 -1.84 -35.47
N VAL A 509 18.85 -1.17 -36.60
CA VAL A 509 17.51 -0.80 -37.09
C VAL A 509 16.99 -1.89 -38.01
N ASN A 510 15.66 -2.09 -38.02
CA ASN A 510 15.00 -3.01 -38.93
C ASN A 510 15.49 -2.78 -40.38
N PRO A 511 15.90 -3.82 -41.12
CA PRO A 511 16.31 -3.69 -42.51
C PRO A 511 15.31 -2.94 -43.41
N ASP A 512 14.01 -3.02 -43.11
CA ASP A 512 12.96 -2.29 -43.85
C ASP A 512 13.12 -0.76 -43.73
N ASP A 513 13.67 -0.29 -42.61
CA ASP A 513 13.90 1.12 -42.29
C ASP A 513 15.29 1.61 -42.72
N GLN A 514 16.12 0.77 -43.37
CA GLN A 514 17.48 1.10 -43.80
C GLN A 514 17.54 2.39 -44.63
N HIS A 515 16.53 2.62 -45.47
CA HIS A 515 16.43 3.76 -46.38
C HIS A 515 16.33 5.12 -45.66
N LEU A 516 16.07 5.12 -44.35
CA LEU A 516 15.96 6.32 -43.52
C LEU A 516 17.28 6.68 -42.82
N LEU A 517 18.30 5.82 -42.93
CA LEU A 517 19.61 6.07 -42.37
C LEU A 517 20.54 6.72 -43.41
N PRO A 518 21.37 7.71 -43.02
CA PRO A 518 22.42 8.21 -43.89
C PRO A 518 23.36 7.09 -44.37
N SER A 519 23.88 7.20 -45.59
CA SER A 519 24.68 6.14 -46.22
C SER A 519 25.98 5.76 -45.48
N TYR A 520 26.46 6.65 -44.61
CA TYR A 520 27.64 6.41 -43.76
C TYR A 520 27.32 5.62 -42.47
N VAL A 521 26.05 5.36 -42.16
CA VAL A 521 25.66 4.60 -40.97
C VAL A 521 25.73 3.10 -41.26
N VAL A 522 26.49 2.38 -40.45
CA VAL A 522 26.63 0.92 -40.54
C VAL A 522 25.48 0.26 -39.79
N ASN A 523 24.47 -0.23 -40.51
CA ASN A 523 23.36 -0.96 -39.90
C ASN A 523 23.65 -2.46 -39.81
N HIS A 524 23.48 -3.01 -38.61
CA HIS A 524 23.66 -4.43 -38.31
C HIS A 524 22.33 -5.22 -38.35
N GLY A 525 21.21 -4.55 -38.61
CA GLY A 525 19.89 -5.16 -38.52
C GLY A 525 19.44 -5.38 -37.07
N VAL A 526 18.34 -6.10 -36.89
CA VAL A 526 17.86 -6.48 -35.56
C VAL A 526 18.73 -7.62 -35.01
N LEU A 527 19.52 -7.31 -33.98
CA LEU A 527 20.40 -8.27 -33.31
C LEU A 527 19.70 -8.97 -32.13
N ASP A 528 20.08 -10.21 -31.89
CA ASP A 528 19.77 -10.90 -30.63
C ASP A 528 20.59 -10.33 -29.45
N SER A 529 20.30 -10.78 -28.22
CA SER A 529 20.94 -10.25 -27.02
C SER A 529 22.46 -10.48 -27.00
N ASP A 530 22.94 -11.64 -27.44
CA ASP A 530 24.36 -11.96 -27.36
C ASP A 530 25.15 -11.23 -28.46
N GLN A 531 24.60 -11.14 -29.67
CA GLN A 531 25.13 -10.31 -30.75
C GLN A 531 25.17 -8.82 -30.39
N PHE A 532 24.09 -8.29 -29.81
CA PHE A 532 24.04 -6.90 -29.34
C PHE A 532 25.10 -6.63 -28.26
N ASN A 533 25.30 -7.57 -27.33
CA ASN A 533 26.34 -7.47 -26.30
C ASN A 533 27.75 -7.51 -26.91
N LEU A 534 28.00 -8.32 -27.93
CA LEU A 534 29.29 -8.34 -28.64
C LEU A 534 29.57 -7.00 -29.32
N LEU A 535 28.60 -6.46 -30.08
CA LEU A 535 28.71 -5.15 -30.71
C LEU A 535 28.93 -4.04 -29.67
N SER A 536 28.18 -4.08 -28.58
CA SER A 536 28.31 -3.14 -27.46
C SER A 536 29.75 -3.12 -26.92
N ARG A 537 30.39 -4.27 -26.76
CA ARG A 537 31.77 -4.34 -26.24
C ARG A 537 32.82 -3.79 -27.20
N GLU A 538 32.53 -3.71 -28.49
CA GLU A 538 33.42 -3.08 -29.47
C GLU A 538 33.29 -1.55 -29.49
N ALA A 539 32.14 -1.02 -29.02
CA ALA A 539 31.81 0.40 -29.07
C ALA A 539 32.15 1.13 -27.76
N LYS A 540 32.30 2.46 -27.87
CA LYS A 540 32.52 3.36 -26.74
C LYS A 540 31.26 4.11 -26.32
N ILE A 541 30.41 4.46 -27.28
CA ILE A 541 29.27 5.36 -27.05
C ILE A 541 27.97 4.67 -27.43
N PHE A 542 26.96 4.82 -26.57
CA PHE A 542 25.56 4.53 -26.88
C PHE A 542 24.82 5.86 -26.99
N LEU A 543 24.33 6.20 -28.18
CA LEU A 543 23.74 7.51 -28.48
C LEU A 543 22.22 7.44 -28.44
N GLY A 544 21.62 8.09 -27.45
CA GLY A 544 20.18 8.32 -27.42
C GLY A 544 19.72 9.30 -28.50
N LEU A 545 18.51 9.09 -29.02
CA LEU A 545 17.87 9.95 -30.02
C LEU A 545 16.58 10.63 -29.49
N GLY A 546 16.31 10.51 -28.19
CA GLY A 546 15.16 11.13 -27.52
C GLY A 546 13.94 10.21 -27.39
N PHE A 547 13.94 9.06 -28.08
CA PHE A 547 12.96 7.99 -27.95
C PHE A 547 13.66 6.64 -28.21
N PRO A 548 13.22 5.49 -27.65
CA PRO A 548 12.16 5.34 -26.65
C PRO A 548 12.54 5.91 -25.28
N TYR A 549 11.52 6.30 -24.51
CA TYR A 549 11.68 6.85 -23.15
C TYR A 549 11.91 5.73 -22.14
N GLU A 550 12.87 5.92 -21.24
CA GLU A 550 13.09 5.06 -20.06
C GLU A 550 13.06 3.55 -20.37
N GLY A 551 13.75 3.13 -21.43
CA GLY A 551 13.92 1.71 -21.74
C GLY A 551 15.09 1.06 -20.99
N PRO A 552 15.25 -0.26 -21.09
CA PRO A 552 16.33 -0.99 -20.42
C PRO A 552 17.68 -0.90 -21.13
N ALA A 553 17.70 -0.68 -22.45
CA ALA A 553 18.90 -0.75 -23.27
C ALA A 553 20.03 0.21 -22.86
N PRO A 554 19.77 1.46 -22.41
CA PRO A 554 20.82 2.32 -21.87
C PRO A 554 21.56 1.73 -20.66
N LEU A 555 20.87 1.05 -19.74
CA LEU A 555 21.52 0.35 -18.63
C LEU A 555 22.34 -0.86 -19.12
N GLU A 556 21.83 -1.61 -20.10
CA GLU A 556 22.58 -2.72 -20.73
C GLU A 556 23.86 -2.21 -21.43
N ALA A 557 23.81 -1.03 -22.05
CA ALA A 557 24.97 -0.41 -22.67
C ALA A 557 26.03 -0.03 -21.62
N VAL A 558 25.63 0.65 -20.54
CA VAL A 558 26.52 1.00 -19.43
C VAL A 558 27.09 -0.24 -18.74
N ALA A 559 26.30 -1.32 -18.63
CA ALA A 559 26.74 -2.62 -18.10
C ALA A 559 27.79 -3.32 -18.98
N ASN A 560 27.80 -3.03 -20.28
CA ASN A 560 28.86 -3.46 -21.20
C ASN A 560 29.98 -2.40 -21.30
N GLY A 561 29.88 -1.31 -20.54
CA GLY A 561 30.88 -0.26 -20.38
C GLY A 561 30.83 0.84 -21.44
N LEU A 562 29.74 0.99 -22.20
CA LEU A 562 29.57 2.16 -23.06
C LEU A 562 29.21 3.38 -22.21
N VAL A 563 29.57 4.56 -22.70
CA VAL A 563 29.01 5.82 -22.22
C VAL A 563 27.66 6.04 -22.90
N PHE A 564 26.62 6.34 -22.12
CA PHE A 564 25.34 6.74 -22.64
C PHE A 564 25.28 8.26 -22.84
N ILE A 565 25.12 8.71 -24.09
CA ILE A 565 24.74 10.09 -24.38
C ILE A 565 23.21 10.17 -24.26
N ASN A 566 22.75 10.79 -23.18
CA ASN A 566 21.34 10.91 -22.82
C ASN A 566 20.76 12.24 -23.33
N PRO A 567 19.82 12.24 -24.28
CA PRO A 567 19.22 13.47 -24.77
C PRO A 567 18.46 14.20 -23.68
N LYS A 568 18.86 15.45 -23.42
CA LYS A 568 18.14 16.40 -22.59
C LYS A 568 17.00 17.01 -23.41
N PHE A 569 15.84 17.14 -22.80
CA PHE A 569 14.73 17.84 -23.43
C PHE A 569 14.75 19.32 -23.04
N SER A 570 14.59 20.19 -24.03
CA SER A 570 14.53 21.65 -23.81
C SER A 570 13.37 22.05 -22.91
N ALA A 571 12.24 21.33 -23.01
CA ALA A 571 11.13 21.37 -22.07
C ALA A 571 10.81 19.95 -21.59
N PRO A 572 10.52 19.74 -20.29
CA PRO A 572 10.15 18.43 -19.78
C PRO A 572 8.92 17.86 -20.49
N LYS A 573 8.99 16.58 -20.87
CA LYS A 573 7.91 15.87 -21.57
C LYS A 573 6.94 15.24 -20.56
N SER A 574 5.64 15.39 -20.79
CA SER A 574 4.59 14.83 -19.94
C SER A 574 3.33 14.57 -20.75
N ARG A 575 2.29 14.03 -20.10
CA ARG A 575 0.99 13.85 -20.75
C ARG A 575 0.36 15.14 -21.27
N LEU A 576 0.80 16.31 -20.82
CA LEU A 576 0.24 17.60 -21.21
C LEU A 576 0.81 18.13 -22.53
N ASN A 577 1.99 17.66 -22.95
CA ASN A 577 2.70 18.21 -24.11
C ASN A 577 3.29 17.17 -25.06
N GLU A 578 3.23 15.88 -24.73
CA GLU A 578 3.81 14.79 -25.53
C GLU A 578 2.75 13.74 -25.87
N THR A 579 2.63 13.41 -27.16
CA THR A 579 1.56 12.53 -27.68
C THR A 579 1.64 11.12 -27.10
N PHE A 580 2.86 10.59 -26.92
CA PHE A 580 3.10 9.29 -26.31
C PHE A 580 2.52 9.20 -24.88
N PHE A 581 2.61 10.29 -24.11
CA PHE A 581 2.15 10.34 -22.72
C PHE A 581 0.69 10.76 -22.56
N ALA A 582 0.02 11.28 -23.61
CA ALA A 582 -1.28 11.96 -23.51
C ALA A 582 -2.37 11.21 -22.72
N LYS A 583 -2.36 9.87 -22.77
CA LYS A 583 -3.33 9.00 -22.10
C LYS A 583 -2.81 8.37 -20.80
N LYS A 584 -1.52 8.47 -20.50
CA LYS A 584 -0.87 7.80 -19.36
C LYS A 584 -1.36 8.38 -18.02
N PRO A 585 -1.57 7.55 -16.98
CA PRO A 585 -2.19 7.96 -15.72
C PRO A 585 -1.20 8.65 -14.77
N THR A 586 -0.42 9.61 -15.28
CA THR A 586 0.61 10.34 -14.53
C THR A 586 0.87 11.73 -15.12
N LEU A 587 1.10 12.72 -14.26
CA LEU A 587 1.59 14.07 -14.62
C LEU A 587 3.11 14.17 -14.57
N ARG A 588 3.82 13.07 -14.28
CA ARG A 588 5.28 13.05 -14.20
C ARG A 588 5.90 13.64 -15.46
N GLN A 589 6.91 14.46 -15.26
CA GLN A 589 7.65 15.13 -16.31
C GLN A 589 9.02 14.48 -16.49
N LEU A 590 9.37 14.11 -17.71
CA LEU A 590 10.69 13.59 -18.07
C LEU A 590 11.56 14.74 -18.56
N LYS A 591 12.71 14.95 -17.92
CA LYS A 591 13.68 16.01 -18.29
C LYS A 591 14.67 15.56 -19.37
N SER A 592 14.81 14.25 -19.54
CA SER A 592 15.71 13.60 -20.49
C SER A 592 15.14 12.27 -20.96
N GLN A 593 15.77 11.64 -21.96
CA GLN A 593 15.32 10.35 -22.48
C GLN A 593 15.28 9.26 -21.41
N ASN A 594 16.22 9.26 -20.47
CA ASN A 594 16.20 8.40 -19.28
C ASN A 594 16.56 9.20 -18.02
N SER A 595 15.53 9.73 -17.33
CA SER A 595 15.72 10.57 -16.14
C SER A 595 16.29 9.80 -14.95
N TYR A 596 16.03 8.49 -14.81
CA TYR A 596 16.69 7.69 -13.78
C TYR A 596 18.22 7.70 -13.94
N MET A 597 18.69 7.51 -15.17
CA MET A 597 20.14 7.47 -15.44
C MET A 597 20.79 8.86 -15.31
N GLU A 598 20.04 9.94 -15.57
CA GLU A 598 20.47 11.31 -15.27
C GLU A 598 20.62 11.54 -13.75
N ASP A 599 19.60 11.19 -12.96
CA ASP A 599 19.52 11.53 -11.55
C ASP A 599 20.36 10.61 -10.63
N PHE A 600 20.51 9.32 -10.99
CA PHE A 600 21.08 8.29 -10.11
C PHE A 600 22.40 7.67 -10.59
N ILE A 601 22.80 7.92 -11.85
CA ILE A 601 24.06 7.40 -12.39
C ILE A 601 24.99 8.55 -12.78
N GLY A 602 24.57 9.40 -13.71
CA GLY A 602 25.34 10.57 -14.15
C GLY A 602 26.71 10.23 -14.76
N GLU A 603 27.56 11.24 -14.85
CA GLU A 603 28.93 11.13 -15.36
C GLU A 603 29.81 10.26 -14.42
N PRO A 604 30.79 9.50 -14.96
CA PRO A 604 31.23 9.46 -16.36
C PRO A 604 30.42 8.50 -17.26
N TYR A 605 29.42 7.81 -16.71
CA TYR A 605 28.65 6.80 -17.43
C TYR A 605 27.59 7.40 -18.36
N VAL A 606 27.04 8.55 -17.97
CA VAL A 606 25.90 9.20 -18.61
C VAL A 606 26.18 10.67 -18.79
N PHE A 607 26.23 11.14 -20.04
CA PHE A 607 26.31 12.57 -20.36
C PHE A 607 24.95 13.03 -20.84
N THR A 608 24.27 13.85 -20.03
CA THR A 608 22.96 14.39 -20.37
C THR A 608 23.08 15.74 -21.08
N VAL A 609 22.83 15.76 -22.39
CA VAL A 609 23.06 16.94 -23.25
C VAL A 609 21.93 17.17 -24.25
N ASP A 610 21.71 18.43 -24.62
CA ASP A 610 20.82 18.75 -25.75
C ASP A 610 21.51 18.33 -27.06
N ILE A 611 21.02 17.25 -27.66
CA ILE A 611 21.59 16.70 -28.90
C ILE A 611 21.34 17.59 -30.12
N SER A 612 20.44 18.58 -30.00
CA SER A 612 20.18 19.56 -31.06
C SER A 612 21.26 20.65 -31.10
N ASP A 613 22.00 20.84 -30.01
CA ASP A 613 23.16 21.72 -29.91
C ASP A 613 24.42 20.95 -30.36
N GLY A 614 24.77 21.11 -31.63
CA GLY A 614 25.92 20.43 -32.24
C GLY A 614 27.25 20.64 -31.50
N PRO A 615 27.64 21.88 -31.14
CA PRO A 615 28.79 22.13 -30.28
C PRO A 615 28.75 21.39 -28.94
N ALA A 616 27.64 21.42 -28.21
CA ALA A 616 27.50 20.72 -26.93
C ALA A 616 27.60 19.19 -27.10
N LEU A 617 26.93 18.64 -28.11
CA LEU A 617 27.00 17.22 -28.45
C LEU A 617 28.43 16.79 -28.81
N ARG A 618 29.14 17.55 -29.65
CA ARG A 618 30.55 17.27 -29.99
C ARG A 618 31.44 17.29 -28.76
N ALA A 619 31.23 18.22 -27.84
CA ALA A 619 32.00 18.29 -26.60
C ALA A 619 31.74 17.04 -25.73
N ALA A 620 30.48 16.63 -25.58
CA ALA A 620 30.10 15.44 -24.84
C ALA A 620 30.67 14.16 -25.46
N VAL A 621 30.61 14.02 -26.80
CA VAL A 621 31.20 12.87 -27.50
C VAL A 621 32.71 12.81 -27.30
N LYS A 622 33.43 13.94 -27.38
CA LYS A 622 34.87 13.98 -27.12
C LYS A 622 35.22 13.55 -25.69
N GLN A 623 34.46 14.03 -24.70
CA GLN A 623 34.64 13.63 -23.30
C GLN A 623 34.33 12.15 -23.09
N ALA A 624 33.24 11.66 -23.69
CA ALA A 624 32.85 10.25 -23.64
C ALA A 624 33.90 9.32 -24.26
N LEU A 625 34.56 9.72 -25.34
CA LEU A 625 35.64 8.94 -25.97
C LEU A 625 36.91 8.82 -25.09
N GLN A 626 37.08 9.76 -24.16
CA GLN A 626 38.20 9.83 -23.21
C GLN A 626 37.85 9.28 -21.83
N ALA A 627 36.58 8.96 -21.58
CA ALA A 627 36.11 8.49 -20.29
C ALA A 627 36.67 7.09 -19.99
N GLU A 628 37.32 6.95 -18.83
CA GLU A 628 37.80 5.67 -18.32
C GLU A 628 37.01 5.28 -17.07
N PHE A 629 36.31 4.16 -17.14
CA PHE A 629 35.54 3.62 -16.02
C PHE A 629 35.37 2.11 -16.16
N GLN A 630 35.03 1.46 -15.05
CA GLN A 630 34.63 0.06 -15.06
C GLN A 630 33.14 -0.05 -15.38
N PRO A 631 32.71 -1.05 -16.19
CA PRO A 631 31.29 -1.28 -16.45
C PRO A 631 30.48 -1.34 -15.15
N TYR A 632 29.31 -0.73 -15.16
CA TYR A 632 28.54 -0.49 -13.95
C TYR A 632 27.09 -0.93 -14.11
N VAL A 633 26.56 -1.56 -13.07
CA VAL A 633 25.13 -1.87 -12.94
C VAL A 633 24.71 -1.45 -11.54
N PRO A 634 23.74 -0.53 -11.41
CA PRO A 634 23.20 -0.18 -10.09
C PRO A 634 22.67 -1.42 -9.39
N TRP A 635 22.91 -1.52 -8.07
CA TRP A 635 22.58 -2.70 -7.28
C TRP A 635 21.12 -3.16 -7.48
N GLU A 636 20.17 -2.22 -7.50
CA GLU A 636 18.74 -2.50 -7.67
C GLU A 636 18.34 -3.12 -9.02
N PHE A 637 19.20 -3.03 -10.03
CA PHE A 637 19.06 -3.68 -11.34
C PHE A 637 19.92 -4.94 -11.48
N THR A 638 20.52 -5.44 -10.39
CA THR A 638 21.14 -6.77 -10.34
C THR A 638 20.12 -7.83 -9.92
N ALA A 639 20.42 -9.11 -10.20
CA ALA A 639 19.58 -10.22 -9.74
C ALA A 639 19.51 -10.28 -8.20
N GLU A 640 20.61 -9.99 -7.50
CA GLU A 640 20.69 -9.92 -6.03
C GLU A 640 19.81 -8.81 -5.49
N GLY A 641 19.90 -7.60 -6.07
CA GLY A 641 19.09 -6.47 -5.67
C GLY A 641 17.61 -6.67 -5.94
N MET A 642 17.23 -7.30 -7.06
CA MET A 642 15.84 -7.65 -7.33
C MET A 642 15.32 -8.70 -6.36
N LEU A 643 16.09 -9.76 -6.08
CA LEU A 643 15.73 -10.78 -5.08
C LEU A 643 15.56 -10.17 -3.68
N GLU A 644 16.49 -9.31 -3.23
CA GLU A 644 16.39 -8.62 -1.94
C GLU A 644 15.12 -7.78 -1.85
N ARG A 645 14.85 -6.97 -2.88
CA ARG A 645 13.68 -6.08 -2.95
C ARG A 645 12.36 -6.84 -2.93
N VAL A 646 12.21 -7.84 -3.80
CA VAL A 646 10.95 -8.60 -3.90
C VAL A 646 10.75 -9.46 -2.66
N ALA A 647 11.81 -10.05 -2.08
CA ALA A 647 11.71 -10.79 -0.82
C ALA A 647 11.17 -9.90 0.31
N TYR A 648 11.65 -8.65 0.39
CA TYR A 648 11.14 -7.68 1.36
C TYR A 648 9.65 -7.38 1.14
N TYR A 649 9.21 -7.12 -0.10
CA TYR A 649 7.79 -6.90 -0.40
C TYR A 649 6.93 -8.10 -0.01
N PHE A 650 7.41 -9.32 -0.18
CA PHE A 650 6.66 -10.52 0.17
C PHE A 650 6.42 -10.67 1.67
N LEU A 651 7.37 -10.23 2.49
CA LEU A 651 7.25 -10.30 3.95
C LEU A 651 6.44 -9.13 4.53
N HIS A 652 6.52 -7.96 3.90
CA HIS A 652 6.06 -6.73 4.55
C HIS A 652 4.98 -5.98 3.77
N GLN A 653 4.72 -6.28 2.51
CA GLN A 653 3.69 -5.56 1.76
C GLN A 653 2.35 -6.31 1.80
N ASP A 654 1.55 -6.05 2.83
CA ASP A 654 0.14 -6.47 2.89
C ASP A 654 -0.80 -5.29 2.69
N PHE A 655 -1.70 -5.42 1.72
CA PHE A 655 -2.75 -4.43 1.44
C PHE A 655 -4.14 -4.92 1.85
N CYS A 656 -4.28 -6.19 2.23
CA CYS A 656 -5.51 -6.78 2.71
C CYS A 656 -5.77 -6.47 4.20
N GLU A 657 -4.75 -6.00 4.92
CA GLU A 657 -4.88 -5.42 6.25
C GLU A 657 -4.69 -3.89 6.14
N PRO A 658 -5.76 -3.08 6.27
CA PRO A 658 -5.66 -1.63 6.10
C PRO A 658 -4.66 -0.93 7.02
N ASP A 659 -4.49 -1.46 8.23
CA ASP A 659 -3.60 -0.91 9.27
C ASP A 659 -2.15 -1.39 9.16
N HIS A 660 -1.87 -2.33 8.26
CA HIS A 660 -0.55 -2.90 8.08
C HIS A 660 0.40 -1.86 7.48
N LEU A 661 1.52 -1.62 8.15
CA LEU A 661 2.59 -0.76 7.65
C LEU A 661 3.70 -1.64 7.07
N PRO A 662 4.12 -1.41 5.82
CA PRO A 662 5.19 -2.19 5.21
C PRO A 662 6.56 -1.89 5.81
N LEU A 663 6.68 -0.82 6.60
CA LEU A 663 7.90 -0.42 7.28
C LEU A 663 7.62 -0.20 8.76
N ASN A 664 8.64 -0.45 9.59
CA ASN A 664 8.57 -0.10 11.01
C ASN A 664 8.44 1.42 11.17
N ILE A 665 7.59 1.86 12.11
CA ILE A 665 7.30 3.26 12.38
C ILE A 665 8.58 4.05 12.68
N SER A 666 9.59 3.45 13.31
CA SER A 666 10.91 4.06 13.57
C SER A 666 11.62 4.64 12.32
N GLN A 667 11.23 4.20 11.11
CA GLN A 667 11.79 4.68 9.85
C GLN A 667 11.17 5.98 9.35
N LEU A 668 9.99 6.35 9.85
CA LEU A 668 9.32 7.60 9.49
C LEU A 668 10.19 8.80 9.91
N ARG A 669 10.15 9.85 9.12
CA ARG A 669 10.70 11.18 9.44
C ARG A 669 9.71 12.18 8.87
N ILE A 670 9.16 13.05 9.71
CA ILE A 670 8.14 13.99 9.27
C ILE A 670 8.80 15.33 8.99
N TYR A 671 8.57 15.87 7.79
CA TYR A 671 9.02 17.21 7.40
C TYR A 671 7.85 18.02 6.87
N VAL A 672 7.91 19.33 7.10
CA VAL A 672 6.97 20.29 6.50
C VAL A 672 7.61 20.83 5.24
N GLY A 673 6.90 20.70 4.12
CA GLY A 673 7.34 21.24 2.85
C GLY A 673 7.30 22.77 2.81
N GLU A 674 8.17 23.35 1.99
CA GLU A 674 8.02 24.75 1.56
C GLU A 674 6.67 24.93 0.85
N SER A 675 6.13 26.14 0.87
CA SER A 675 4.80 26.39 0.28
C SER A 675 4.79 26.07 -1.22
N GLY A 676 3.82 25.25 -1.63
CA GLY A 676 3.71 24.74 -2.99
C GLY A 676 4.55 23.50 -3.31
N ALA A 677 5.47 23.08 -2.44
CA ALA A 677 6.34 21.95 -2.70
C ALA A 677 5.61 20.60 -2.57
N SER A 678 5.99 19.63 -3.41
CA SER A 678 5.55 18.24 -3.24
C SER A 678 6.25 17.58 -2.05
N CYS A 679 5.69 16.47 -1.56
CA CYS A 679 6.37 15.68 -0.53
C CYS A 679 7.59 14.94 -1.06
N SER A 680 7.59 14.60 -2.35
CA SER A 680 8.78 14.07 -3.04
C SER A 680 9.95 15.05 -2.97
N ASP A 681 9.72 16.32 -3.32
CA ASP A 681 10.77 17.35 -3.28
C ASP A 681 11.22 17.64 -1.86
N THR A 682 10.27 17.72 -0.93
CA THR A 682 10.55 17.95 0.49
C THR A 682 11.47 16.86 1.04
N CYS A 683 11.14 15.58 0.83
CA CYS A 683 12.00 14.50 1.31
C CYS A 683 13.36 14.48 0.58
N SER A 684 13.38 14.73 -0.73
CA SER A 684 14.61 14.75 -1.53
C SER A 684 15.60 15.83 -1.06
N LYS A 685 15.11 17.03 -0.72
CA LYS A 685 15.94 18.12 -0.12
C LYS A 685 16.62 17.70 1.18
N HIS A 686 16.05 16.75 1.91
CA HIS A 686 16.62 16.17 3.13
C HIS A 686 17.45 14.90 2.89
N GLY A 687 17.70 14.51 1.63
CA GLY A 687 18.39 13.26 1.28
C GLY A 687 17.59 12.01 1.63
N LEU A 688 16.26 12.11 1.63
CA LEU A 688 15.32 11.05 2.01
C LEU A 688 14.33 10.77 0.87
N PHE A 689 13.58 9.68 1.00
CA PHE A 689 12.54 9.30 0.07
C PHE A 689 11.15 9.45 0.71
N CYS A 690 10.15 9.91 -0.05
CA CYS A 690 8.78 9.98 0.46
C CYS A 690 8.15 8.59 0.56
N GLU A 691 7.52 8.28 1.69
CA GLU A 691 6.92 6.96 1.96
C GLU A 691 5.41 7.09 2.14
N SER A 692 4.67 6.77 1.07
CA SER A 692 3.23 6.99 1.02
C SER A 692 2.44 6.14 2.03
N SER A 693 2.98 4.98 2.44
CA SER A 693 2.31 4.12 3.42
C SER A 693 2.21 4.73 4.83
N PHE A 694 3.05 5.73 5.15
CA PHE A 694 3.02 6.42 6.44
C PHE A 694 2.04 7.60 6.49
N PHE A 695 1.40 7.99 5.39
CA PHE A 695 0.44 9.09 5.41
C PHE A 695 -0.72 8.86 6.39
N SER A 696 -1.17 7.61 6.55
CA SER A 696 -2.23 7.25 7.51
C SER A 696 -1.85 7.52 8.97
N LEU A 697 -0.55 7.55 9.30
CA LEU A 697 -0.05 7.84 10.65
C LEU A 697 0.01 9.33 10.94
N ILE A 698 0.21 10.14 9.90
CA ILE A 698 0.39 11.59 10.04
C ILE A 698 -0.87 12.38 9.72
N ASN A 699 -1.89 11.73 9.13
CA ASN A 699 -3.20 12.30 8.86
C ASN A 699 -4.11 12.32 10.11
N LEU A 700 -3.60 12.88 11.20
CA LEU A 700 -4.32 12.96 12.49
C LEU A 700 -4.32 14.40 12.98
N ARG A 701 -5.47 14.87 13.51
CA ARG A 701 -5.60 16.22 14.09
C ARG A 701 -4.50 16.52 15.11
N SER A 702 -4.21 15.55 15.99
CA SER A 702 -3.18 15.66 17.02
C SER A 702 -1.75 15.73 16.48
N VAL A 703 -1.48 15.17 15.31
CA VAL A 703 -0.18 15.24 14.64
C VAL A 703 -0.05 16.57 13.90
N VAL A 704 -1.06 16.94 13.11
CA VAL A 704 -1.06 18.18 12.32
C VAL A 704 -0.98 19.42 13.22
N ALA A 705 -1.70 19.44 14.35
CA ALA A 705 -1.68 20.53 15.33
C ALA A 705 -0.31 20.80 15.97
N ARG A 706 0.64 19.86 15.88
CA ARG A 706 2.02 20.07 16.37
C ARG A 706 2.88 20.92 15.43
N PHE A 707 2.53 20.96 14.14
CA PHE A 707 3.30 21.68 13.14
C PHE A 707 2.76 23.08 12.86
N SER A 708 1.45 23.29 13.06
CA SER A 708 0.82 24.58 12.93
C SER A 708 -0.32 24.73 13.93
N LEU A 709 -0.43 25.92 14.53
CA LEU A 709 -1.55 26.31 15.38
C LEU A 709 -2.73 26.74 14.50
N CYS A 710 -3.43 25.78 13.91
CA CYS A 710 -4.63 26.05 13.13
C CYS A 710 -5.85 26.21 14.05
N PRO A 711 -6.54 27.37 14.04
CA PRO A 711 -7.83 27.53 14.70
C PRO A 711 -8.94 26.67 14.10
N GLU A 712 -8.83 26.26 12.83
CA GLU A 712 -9.84 25.46 12.13
C GLU A 712 -9.24 24.21 11.49
N PHE A 713 -10.02 23.12 11.49
CA PHE A 713 -9.70 21.87 10.80
C PHE A 713 -10.78 21.54 9.77
N ALA A 714 -10.34 21.20 8.57
CA ALA A 714 -11.21 20.73 7.49
C ALA A 714 -10.76 19.34 7.03
N THR A 715 -11.72 18.41 6.90
CA THR A 715 -11.46 17.10 6.29
C THR A 715 -11.95 17.14 4.85
N VAL A 716 -11.04 16.89 3.89
CA VAL A 716 -11.31 17.05 2.46
C VAL A 716 -10.73 15.89 1.64
N ALA A 717 -11.41 15.56 0.53
CA ALA A 717 -10.95 14.61 -0.47
C ALA A 717 -10.14 15.31 -1.58
N ASP A 718 -8.89 15.68 -1.27
CA ASP A 718 -7.98 16.42 -2.17
C ASP A 718 -6.58 15.77 -2.21
N LEU A 719 -5.67 16.16 -3.09
CA LEU A 719 -4.31 15.61 -3.22
C LEU A 719 -3.31 16.13 -2.20
N HIS A 720 -3.58 17.29 -1.60
CA HIS A 720 -2.60 17.98 -0.76
C HIS A 720 -2.59 17.58 0.72
N PRO A 721 -3.72 17.20 1.35
CA PRO A 721 -3.72 16.76 2.74
C PRO A 721 -2.82 15.54 3.02
N PRO A 722 -2.24 15.42 4.24
CA PRO A 722 -2.32 16.39 5.34
C PRO A 722 -1.47 17.64 5.07
N SER A 723 -2.07 18.81 5.31
CA SER A 723 -1.44 20.09 4.99
C SER A 723 -2.04 21.21 5.85
N PHE A 724 -1.49 22.41 5.73
CA PHE A 724 -2.10 23.62 6.30
C PHE A 724 -1.88 24.82 5.38
N SER A 725 -2.82 25.77 5.43
CA SER A 725 -2.74 27.08 4.78
C SER A 725 -3.28 28.13 5.74
N GLN A 726 -2.43 29.09 6.10
CA GLN A 726 -2.75 30.18 7.04
C GLN A 726 -3.34 29.67 8.37
N ASN A 727 -4.67 29.71 8.50
CA ASN A 727 -5.43 29.40 9.71
C ASN A 727 -6.19 28.05 9.64
N VAL A 728 -6.11 27.33 8.52
CA VAL A 728 -6.83 26.06 8.32
C VAL A 728 -5.86 24.91 8.14
N CYS A 729 -6.08 23.85 8.92
CA CYS A 729 -5.39 22.58 8.77
C CYS A 729 -6.29 21.59 8.03
N PHE A 730 -5.75 20.92 7.02
CA PHE A 730 -6.48 19.98 6.19
C PHE A 730 -6.10 18.54 6.52
N LEU A 731 -7.11 17.71 6.76
CA LEU A 731 -7.00 16.26 6.88
C LEU A 731 -7.58 15.60 5.64
N GLN A 732 -7.00 14.46 5.26
CA GLN A 732 -7.46 13.64 4.16
C GLN A 732 -8.72 12.86 4.56
N GLU A 733 -9.74 12.91 3.71
CA GLU A 733 -10.94 12.07 3.81
C GLU A 733 -10.78 10.72 3.09
N ASN A 734 -10.02 10.70 2.00
CA ASN A 734 -9.92 9.54 1.11
C ASN A 734 -8.49 9.01 0.99
N GLN A 735 -8.26 7.79 1.48
CA GLN A 735 -6.93 7.15 1.45
C GLN A 735 -6.35 6.98 0.04
N HIS A 736 -7.18 6.92 -1.00
CA HIS A 736 -6.72 6.78 -2.39
C HIS A 736 -6.13 8.06 -2.98
N LEU A 737 -6.27 9.20 -2.28
CA LEU A 737 -5.71 10.50 -2.66
C LEU A 737 -4.42 10.85 -1.92
N LEU A 738 -4.03 10.06 -0.92
CA LEU A 738 -2.73 10.21 -0.26
C LEU A 738 -1.60 9.96 -1.27
N ASN A 739 -0.70 10.93 -1.42
CA ASN A 739 0.33 10.88 -2.43
C ASN A 739 1.56 11.74 -2.08
N CYS A 740 2.70 11.39 -2.64
CA CYS A 740 3.97 12.08 -2.52
C CYS A 740 4.15 13.16 -3.60
N ALA A 741 3.72 12.85 -4.84
CA ALA A 741 4.17 13.55 -6.04
C ALA A 741 3.46 14.88 -6.36
N SER A 742 2.29 15.17 -5.78
CA SER A 742 1.53 16.36 -6.16
C SER A 742 2.13 17.64 -5.55
N GLU A 743 2.52 18.57 -6.42
CA GLU A 743 2.78 19.97 -6.08
C GLU A 743 1.47 20.63 -5.61
N SER A 744 1.56 21.59 -4.69
CA SER A 744 0.40 22.31 -4.15
C SER A 744 0.40 23.77 -4.59
N SER A 745 -0.68 24.49 -4.29
CA SER A 745 -0.70 25.94 -4.44
C SER A 745 0.30 26.61 -3.48
N ARG A 746 0.74 27.82 -3.83
CA ARG A 746 1.81 28.56 -3.11
C ARG A 746 1.44 28.97 -1.68
N ASP A 747 0.20 28.79 -1.27
CA ASP A 747 -0.30 29.06 0.08
C ASP A 747 -0.37 27.79 0.95
N ILE A 748 -0.23 26.60 0.36
CA ILE A 748 -0.33 25.32 1.07
C ILE A 748 1.06 24.78 1.40
N GLN A 749 1.25 24.39 2.66
CA GLN A 749 2.40 23.60 3.11
C GLN A 749 1.96 22.18 3.45
N ARG A 750 2.60 21.19 2.85
CA ARG A 750 2.28 19.78 3.05
C ARG A 750 3.11 19.19 4.19
N ILE A 751 2.50 18.28 4.95
CA ILE A 751 3.19 17.49 5.98
C ILE A 751 3.56 16.15 5.34
N CYS A 752 4.86 15.88 5.28
CA CYS A 752 5.42 14.87 4.40
C CYS A 752 6.09 13.74 5.19
N PRO A 753 5.68 12.48 4.96
CA PRO A 753 6.31 11.32 5.56
C PRO A 753 7.50 10.89 4.71
N CYS A 754 8.69 11.02 5.26
CA CYS A 754 9.94 10.63 4.63
C CYS A 754 10.55 9.40 5.30
N ARG A 755 11.43 8.69 4.59
CA ARG A 755 12.23 7.58 5.10
C ARG A 755 13.64 7.59 4.52
N SER A 756 14.55 6.89 5.18
CA SER A 756 15.86 6.59 4.60
C SER A 756 15.75 5.61 3.43
N PHE A 757 16.80 5.51 2.63
CA PHE A 757 16.96 4.47 1.61
C PHE A 757 18.40 3.96 1.55
N LYS A 758 18.58 2.73 1.04
CA LYS A 758 19.90 2.14 0.77
C LYS A 758 20.48 2.71 -0.53
N PRO A 759 21.76 3.10 -0.57
CA PRO A 759 22.41 3.46 -1.83
C PRO A 759 22.26 2.37 -2.88
N GLY A 760 21.79 2.74 -4.07
CA GLY A 760 21.50 1.80 -5.17
C GLY A 760 20.34 0.83 -4.92
N GLN A 761 19.50 1.05 -3.90
CA GLN A 761 18.26 0.30 -3.64
C GLN A 761 17.21 1.21 -2.98
N ILE A 762 16.62 2.09 -3.78
CA ILE A 762 15.73 3.15 -3.27
C ILE A 762 14.42 2.60 -2.66
N ALA A 763 13.99 1.43 -3.11
CA ALA A 763 12.84 0.72 -2.60
C ALA A 763 12.97 0.32 -1.12
N LEU A 764 14.20 0.16 -0.61
CA LEU A 764 14.45 -0.34 0.74
C LEU A 764 15.09 0.74 1.61
N CYS A 765 14.59 0.87 2.84
CA CYS A 765 15.18 1.71 3.87
C CYS A 765 16.51 1.14 4.39
N LYS A 766 17.31 1.93 5.11
CA LYS A 766 18.61 1.44 5.64
C LYS A 766 18.47 0.31 6.67
N ALA A 767 17.36 0.29 7.42
CA ALA A 767 17.04 -0.76 8.40
C ALA A 767 16.20 -1.91 7.82
N CYS A 768 15.84 -1.80 6.54
CA CYS A 768 15.37 -2.88 5.71
C CYS A 768 16.63 -3.65 5.21
#